data_AF-A0A922XFI7-F1
#
_entry.id   AF-A0A922XFI7-F1
#
_cell.length_a   1.000
_cell.length_b   1.000
_cell.length_c   1.000
_cell.angle_alpha   90.00
_cell.angle_beta   90.00
_cell.angle_gamma   90.00
#
_symmetry.space_group_name_H-M   'P 1'
#
loop_
_entity.id
_entity.type
_entity.pdbx_description
1 polymer ?
#
loop_
_entity_poly.entity_id
_entity_poly.type
_entity_poly.pdbx_seq_one_letter_code
_entity_poly.pdbx_strand_id
1 'polypeptide(L)'
;MRIIRTSAVTFLALLLADLTPPPVVLADPPQRRASEAVVDEVYLQEVGRQIPSSVPLTGVAVFGKRVFVGSDQRLFVVESEQLVPVAELSQPIRRLAATETALWAMAGDGLHRLQDGAWQKISGESFNDLTTHLGETIVASGRRLWRVVGDGVQPYTAGESPFPITRIISHCETLYVHGSGRLTFVDGDRIGAKNVYEWPSDKAWDWGMLPSVATRDALSQGSQLFIATDRGLAVLRGMLLTAIRGEQGLCYEDALCLANGFDDDLWIGTSRGAIRMVNGEFHYFAGRRWLPDERVNAIAVSDRAAYLATPKGLGVIEYEPFTLQKKADYYERHLDEWGQRRLGFTHKLEWDDKLQEYVREVSDNDGGYTGNYLAAQAYRYAVTKDPAAREQAVQTFQAFRWLESMTAMPGFVARAVWAKGEVGHQADHGSGGAPAEWHDTADGLFEWKGDTSSDEICSHFYAVKLFLDHVAQGEEVEQAKRHLAHIAAHIAKNEWKLIDVDGKPTRWGRWDPEYFTTEEGMYDRGLQALQVLSFMKTAQVLAGDEQAGVAYDQLVKLGYPDFTLRQRNTFPPDGVLHFLDELGLWSYANLLAYEQDPLLRGKYRRSLERSYELVRIEQNPWFNFVYGALTGNECEVEPAVKHLREWPLDLRVWSFQNSHRADLQTPPGYEANKAGIRAFSPRETEPMRWDHWTMQADGGSGSPDVIEPGAWLLAYWMGRYHGYITAPPTADPALLQVERTGRTDLGAKPYVGPPRPALPN
;
A
#
# COMPACT_ATOMS: atom_id res chain seq x y z
N MET A 1 37.85 -27.17 -77.68
CA MET A 1 38.86 -28.24 -77.55
C MET A 1 40.04 -27.68 -76.75
N ARG A 2 40.18 -28.09 -75.48
CA ARG A 2 41.40 -28.26 -74.65
C ARG A 2 42.56 -27.20 -74.63
N ILE A 3 42.99 -26.92 -73.36
CA ILE A 3 44.31 -26.44 -72.83
C ILE A 3 44.58 -24.93 -73.07
N ILE A 4 44.98 -24.05 -72.12
CA ILE A 4 46.15 -24.04 -71.21
C ILE A 4 45.94 -23.14 -69.97
N ARG A 5 46.66 -23.51 -68.91
CA ARG A 5 46.80 -22.92 -67.57
C ARG A 5 47.45 -21.52 -67.53
N THR A 6 47.33 -20.92 -66.34
CA THR A 6 48.26 -19.97 -65.67
C THR A 6 48.36 -18.54 -66.19
N SER A 7 47.62 -17.64 -65.53
CA SER A 7 48.06 -16.28 -65.12
C SER A 7 46.98 -15.69 -64.19
N ALA A 8 46.96 -16.11 -62.93
CA ALA A 8 46.06 -15.56 -61.90
C ALA A 8 46.77 -15.53 -60.54
N VAL A 9 47.97 -14.98 -60.54
CA VAL A 9 48.66 -14.47 -59.35
C VAL A 9 49.26 -13.16 -59.82
N THR A 10 49.10 -12.09 -59.04
CA THR A 10 49.48 -10.70 -59.36
C THR A 10 48.42 -9.85 -60.08
N PHE A 11 47.14 -9.98 -59.72
CA PHE A 11 46.17 -8.86 -59.87
C PHE A 11 44.98 -8.97 -58.88
N LEU A 12 45.22 -9.52 -57.69
CA LEU A 12 44.22 -9.59 -56.61
C LEU A 12 44.86 -9.39 -55.22
N ALA A 13 45.80 -8.44 -55.13
CA ALA A 13 46.43 -8.03 -53.87
C ALA A 13 46.46 -6.50 -53.70
N LEU A 14 45.62 -5.77 -54.43
CA LEU A 14 45.53 -4.30 -54.40
C LEU A 14 44.06 -3.81 -54.36
N LEU A 15 43.14 -4.64 -53.86
CA LEU A 15 41.71 -4.33 -53.75
C LEU A 15 41.04 -4.93 -52.50
N LEU A 16 41.82 -5.17 -51.43
CA LEU A 16 41.35 -5.68 -50.13
C LEU A 16 42.01 -5.00 -48.92
N ALA A 17 42.48 -3.77 -49.10
CA ALA A 17 42.79 -2.85 -48.00
C ALA A 17 41.84 -1.66 -48.14
N ASP A 18 41.14 -1.31 -47.06
CA ASP A 18 40.10 -0.26 -46.95
C ASP A 18 38.64 -0.68 -47.20
N LEU A 19 38.22 -1.80 -46.60
CA LEU A 19 36.87 -1.90 -46.06
C LEU A 19 36.93 -1.82 -44.54
N THR A 20 37.22 -0.63 -44.01
CA THR A 20 36.74 -0.30 -42.67
C THR A 20 35.21 -0.37 -42.75
N PRO A 21 34.52 -1.18 -41.91
CA PRO A 21 33.08 -1.08 -41.83
C PRO A 21 32.75 0.39 -41.53
N PRO A 22 31.69 0.96 -42.14
CA PRO A 22 31.30 2.32 -41.80
C PRO A 22 31.16 2.39 -40.28
N PRO A 23 31.56 3.50 -39.63
CA PRO A 23 31.31 3.66 -38.21
C PRO A 23 29.83 3.35 -38.01
N VAL A 24 29.55 2.42 -37.10
CA VAL A 24 28.17 2.19 -36.65
C VAL A 24 27.77 3.52 -36.02
N VAL A 25 27.12 4.37 -36.81
CA VAL A 25 26.33 5.47 -36.30
C VAL A 25 25.19 4.76 -35.60
N LEU A 26 25.40 4.50 -34.30
CA LEU A 26 24.29 4.26 -33.40
C LEU A 26 23.37 5.46 -33.65
N ALA A 27 22.18 5.20 -34.20
CA ALA A 27 21.13 6.20 -34.15
C ALA A 27 21.12 6.72 -32.70
N ASP A 28 20.99 8.04 -32.52
CA ASP A 28 20.78 8.59 -31.19
C ASP A 28 19.74 7.68 -30.51
N PRO A 29 20.05 7.12 -29.32
CA PRO A 29 19.11 6.23 -28.66
C PRO A 29 17.77 6.96 -28.67
N PRO A 30 16.66 6.30 -29.05
CA PRO A 30 15.34 6.94 -29.08
C PRO A 30 15.22 7.70 -27.78
N GLN A 31 14.97 9.02 -27.85
CA GLN A 31 14.93 9.91 -26.69
C GLN A 31 14.29 9.15 -25.55
N ARG A 32 15.10 8.72 -24.57
CA ARG A 32 14.60 7.98 -23.43
C ARG A 32 13.59 8.91 -22.82
N ARG A 33 12.31 8.53 -22.87
CA ARG A 33 11.26 9.34 -22.29
C ARG A 33 11.50 9.29 -20.78
N ALA A 34 12.22 10.29 -20.28
CA ALA A 34 12.51 10.41 -18.86
C ALA A 34 11.16 10.46 -18.15
N SER A 35 11.05 9.80 -16.98
CA SER A 35 9.85 9.92 -16.17
C SER A 35 9.59 11.39 -15.86
N GLU A 36 8.35 11.82 -16.09
CA GLU A 36 7.89 13.14 -15.70
C GLU A 36 7.70 13.15 -14.17
N ALA A 37 8.09 14.26 -13.54
CA ALA A 37 7.92 14.42 -12.10
C ALA A 37 6.43 14.57 -11.78
N VAL A 38 5.99 13.91 -10.71
CA VAL A 38 4.63 14.07 -10.19
C VAL A 38 4.62 15.19 -9.15
N VAL A 39 3.61 16.05 -9.23
CA VAL A 39 3.43 17.13 -8.27
C VAL A 39 2.89 16.58 -6.95
N ASP A 40 3.47 17.00 -5.81
CA ASP A 40 2.98 16.66 -4.47
C ASP A 40 1.72 17.49 -4.13
N GLU A 41 0.68 17.29 -4.94
CA GLU A 41 -0.61 17.97 -4.83
C GLU A 41 -1.38 17.50 -3.60
N VAL A 42 -2.28 18.37 -3.14
CA VAL A 42 -3.21 18.04 -2.07
C VAL A 42 -4.15 16.93 -2.54
N TYR A 43 -4.19 15.83 -1.79
CA TYR A 43 -5.12 14.72 -2.00
C TYR A 43 -5.92 14.46 -0.72
N LEU A 44 -7.00 13.69 -0.84
CA LEU A 44 -7.82 13.29 0.30
C LEU A 44 -7.34 11.95 0.86
N GLN A 45 -6.77 11.99 2.06
CA GLN A 45 -6.33 10.82 2.82
C GLN A 45 -7.47 10.29 3.69
N GLU A 46 -7.78 9.02 3.52
CA GLU A 46 -8.75 8.31 4.35
C GLU A 46 -8.24 8.03 5.77
N VAL A 47 -9.16 8.12 6.74
CA VAL A 47 -8.96 7.79 8.15
C VAL A 47 -10.14 6.94 8.62
N GLY A 48 -9.86 5.70 9.06
CA GLY A 48 -10.87 4.77 9.54
C GLY A 48 -11.14 4.90 11.03
N ARG A 49 -12.42 4.90 11.42
CA ARG A 49 -12.90 4.78 12.81
C ARG A 49 -14.07 3.82 12.88
N GLN A 50 -14.32 3.27 14.07
CA GLN A 50 -15.41 2.31 14.28
C GLN A 50 -16.14 2.61 15.58
N ILE A 51 -17.47 2.60 15.52
CA ILE A 51 -18.33 2.70 16.69
C ILE A 51 -19.01 1.35 16.87
N PRO A 52 -18.60 0.53 17.86
CA PRO A 52 -19.17 -0.78 18.07
C PRO A 52 -20.65 -0.69 18.47
N SER A 53 -21.42 -1.71 18.10
CA SER A 53 -22.83 -1.83 18.49
C SER A 53 -23.11 -3.25 18.98
N SER A 54 -23.90 -3.36 20.06
CA SER A 54 -24.43 -4.64 20.54
C SER A 54 -25.65 -5.12 19.76
N VAL A 55 -26.20 -4.28 18.88
CA VAL A 55 -27.37 -4.56 18.04
C VAL A 55 -27.04 -4.35 16.56
N PRO A 56 -27.56 -5.18 15.65
CA PRO A 56 -27.33 -5.00 14.22
C PRO A 56 -27.82 -3.65 13.70
N LEU A 57 -26.95 -2.89 13.03
CA LEU A 57 -27.34 -1.64 12.40
C LEU A 57 -27.91 -1.91 11.01
N THR A 58 -29.09 -1.38 10.74
CA THR A 58 -29.91 -1.65 9.55
C THR A 58 -29.96 -0.47 8.58
N GLY A 59 -29.72 0.75 9.06
CA GLY A 59 -29.80 1.96 8.27
C GLY A 59 -28.94 3.07 8.84
N VAL A 60 -28.55 4.01 7.99
CA VAL A 60 -27.84 5.23 8.41
C VAL A 60 -28.27 6.38 7.50
N ALA A 61 -28.39 7.58 8.05
CA ALA A 61 -28.65 8.80 7.31
C ALA A 61 -27.97 9.99 7.98
N VAL A 62 -27.50 10.92 7.15
CA VAL A 62 -27.01 12.22 7.62
C VAL A 62 -28.12 13.24 7.40
N PHE A 63 -28.44 14.01 8.44
CA PHE A 63 -29.40 15.11 8.34
C PHE A 63 -28.91 16.31 9.17
N GLY A 64 -28.76 17.46 8.50
CA GLY A 64 -28.04 18.59 9.05
C GLY A 64 -26.58 18.21 9.36
N LYS A 65 -26.15 18.39 10.61
CA LYS A 65 -24.81 17.99 11.10
C LYS A 65 -24.82 16.71 11.95
N ARG A 66 -25.93 15.98 11.97
CA ARG A 66 -26.11 14.80 12.83
C ARG A 66 -26.20 13.54 11.98
N VAL A 67 -25.66 12.45 12.52
CA VAL A 67 -25.71 11.13 11.92
C VAL A 67 -26.69 10.29 12.71
N PHE A 68 -27.73 9.81 12.04
CA PHE A 68 -28.76 8.96 12.60
C PHE A 68 -28.58 7.54 12.12
N VAL A 69 -28.72 6.58 13.03
CA VAL A 69 -28.42 5.18 12.79
C VAL A 69 -29.59 4.33 13.26
N GLY A 70 -30.21 3.60 12.33
CA GLY A 70 -31.27 2.66 12.62
C GLY A 70 -30.73 1.28 12.98
N SER A 71 -31.40 0.58 13.89
CA SER A 71 -31.19 -0.84 14.17
C SER A 71 -32.46 -1.65 14.04
N ASP A 72 -32.34 -2.96 14.21
CA ASP A 72 -33.47 -3.88 14.36
C ASP A 72 -34.29 -3.69 15.65
N GLN A 73 -33.92 -2.73 16.51
CA GLN A 73 -34.60 -2.43 17.76
C GLN A 73 -35.07 -0.98 17.86
N ARG A 74 -34.25 -0.01 17.43
CA ARG A 74 -34.52 1.42 17.65
C ARG A 74 -33.66 2.36 16.79
N LEU A 75 -33.89 3.66 16.95
CA LEU A 75 -33.04 4.70 16.38
C LEU A 75 -31.97 5.16 17.38
N PHE A 76 -30.78 5.44 16.85
CA PHE A 76 -29.66 6.09 17.54
C PHE A 76 -29.24 7.36 16.81
N VAL A 77 -28.53 8.22 17.52
CA VAL A 77 -27.76 9.34 16.98
C VAL A 77 -26.30 9.20 17.41
N VAL A 78 -25.38 9.55 16.51
CA VAL A 78 -23.95 9.54 16.83
C VAL A 78 -23.59 10.80 17.60
N GLU A 79 -23.13 10.65 18.83
CA GLU A 79 -22.67 11.73 19.70
C GLU A 79 -21.38 11.29 20.40
N SER A 80 -20.32 12.10 20.32
CA SER A 80 -19.01 11.81 20.95
C SER A 80 -18.51 10.38 20.70
N GLU A 81 -18.60 9.93 19.44
CA GLU A 81 -18.20 8.58 19.00
C GLU A 81 -18.98 7.43 19.65
N GLN A 82 -20.20 7.70 20.12
CA GLN A 82 -21.11 6.71 20.70
C GLN A 82 -22.48 6.73 20.02
N LEU A 83 -23.16 5.58 20.05
CA LEU A 83 -24.55 5.46 19.61
C LEU A 83 -25.48 5.79 20.78
N VAL A 84 -26.04 7.00 20.79
CA VAL A 84 -26.99 7.45 21.81
C VAL A 84 -28.42 7.14 21.35
N PRO A 85 -29.22 6.40 22.13
CA PRO A 85 -30.60 6.08 21.76
C PRO A 85 -31.48 7.33 21.64
N VAL A 86 -32.28 7.40 20.58
CA VAL A 86 -33.36 8.40 20.44
C VAL A 86 -34.59 7.86 21.18
N ALA A 87 -35.10 8.63 22.15
CA ALA A 87 -36.15 8.17 23.06
C ALA A 87 -37.50 8.01 22.37
N GLU A 88 -37.80 8.91 21.43
CA GLU A 88 -39.04 9.02 20.68
C GLU A 88 -39.25 7.86 19.69
N LEU A 89 -38.17 7.17 19.31
CA LEU A 89 -38.18 6.08 18.33
C LEU A 89 -37.55 4.81 18.90
N SER A 90 -38.34 4.07 19.66
CA SER A 90 -37.97 2.80 20.30
C SER A 90 -38.46 1.56 19.53
N GLN A 91 -38.70 1.70 18.22
CA GLN A 91 -39.19 0.63 17.34
C GLN A 91 -38.11 0.27 16.31
N PRO A 92 -38.10 -0.97 15.79
CA PRO A 92 -37.15 -1.39 14.75
C PRO A 92 -37.16 -0.41 13.57
N ILE A 93 -36.00 0.06 13.14
CA ILE A 93 -35.86 0.97 12.00
C ILE A 93 -35.50 0.15 10.78
N ARG A 94 -36.39 0.12 9.78
CA ARG A 94 -36.15 -0.62 8.54
C ARG A 94 -35.29 0.19 7.57
N ARG A 95 -35.49 1.50 7.55
CA ARG A 95 -34.82 2.41 6.61
C ARG A 95 -34.86 3.84 7.13
N LEU A 96 -33.81 4.59 6.81
CA LEU A 96 -33.73 6.03 6.99
C LEU A 96 -33.59 6.69 5.63
N ALA A 97 -34.22 7.85 5.45
CA ALA A 97 -34.10 8.66 4.25
C ALA A 97 -34.07 10.15 4.63
N ALA A 98 -33.14 10.91 4.07
CA ALA A 98 -33.08 12.35 4.25
C ALA A 98 -33.60 13.04 2.98
N THR A 99 -34.50 14.00 3.15
CA THR A 99 -34.85 15.00 2.13
C THR A 99 -34.18 16.32 2.49
N GLU A 100 -34.29 17.34 1.62
CA GLU A 100 -33.74 18.67 1.90
C GLU A 100 -34.25 19.28 3.21
N THR A 101 -35.48 18.95 3.61
CA THR A 101 -36.19 19.62 4.71
C THR A 101 -36.49 18.72 5.91
N ALA A 102 -36.35 17.40 5.79
CA ALA A 102 -36.70 16.47 6.85
C ALA A 102 -35.89 15.17 6.80
N LEU A 103 -35.75 14.54 7.96
CA LEU A 103 -35.31 13.15 8.07
C LEU A 103 -36.53 12.26 8.29
N TRP A 104 -36.53 11.10 7.64
CA TRP A 104 -37.63 10.15 7.69
C TRP A 104 -37.16 8.81 8.22
N ALA A 105 -37.93 8.25 9.15
CA ALA A 105 -37.72 6.93 9.69
C ALA A 105 -38.90 6.02 9.35
N MET A 106 -38.62 4.96 8.59
CA MET A 106 -39.55 3.88 8.31
C MET A 106 -39.39 2.84 9.42
N ALA A 107 -40.17 3.01 10.49
CA ALA A 107 -40.10 2.22 11.70
C ALA A 107 -41.11 1.05 11.65
N GLY A 108 -40.95 0.09 12.57
CA GLY A 108 -41.81 -1.08 12.70
C GLY A 108 -43.29 -0.72 12.93
N ASP A 109 -43.56 0.45 13.50
CA ASP A 109 -44.89 0.94 13.82
C ASP A 109 -45.42 2.01 12.86
N GLY A 110 -44.66 2.41 11.83
CA GLY A 110 -45.11 3.38 10.84
C GLY A 110 -44.03 4.32 10.28
N LEU A 111 -44.47 5.37 9.61
CA LEU A 111 -43.63 6.43 9.07
C LEU A 111 -43.52 7.59 10.06
N HIS A 112 -42.29 7.98 10.39
CA HIS A 112 -42.01 9.12 11.25
C HIS A 112 -41.15 10.16 10.51
N ARG A 113 -41.40 11.43 10.81
CA ARG A 113 -40.69 12.59 10.25
C ARG A 113 -40.03 13.37 11.38
N LEU A 114 -38.75 13.66 11.23
CA LEU A 114 -38.02 14.66 12.01
C LEU A 114 -37.96 15.95 11.19
N GLN A 115 -38.62 16.98 11.69
CA GLN A 115 -38.62 18.33 11.12
C GLN A 115 -38.63 19.34 12.27
N ASP A 116 -37.90 20.45 12.12
CA ASP A 116 -37.79 21.50 13.14
C ASP A 116 -37.36 20.98 14.54
N GLY A 117 -36.56 19.90 14.56
CA GLY A 117 -36.02 19.30 15.77
C GLY A 117 -36.96 18.35 16.52
N ALA A 118 -38.18 18.10 16.01
CA ALA A 118 -39.14 17.20 16.65
C ALA A 118 -39.54 16.02 15.76
N TRP A 119 -39.65 14.84 16.37
CA TRP A 119 -40.20 13.64 15.72
C TRP A 119 -41.73 13.64 15.75
N GLN A 120 -42.34 13.34 14.62
CA GLN A 120 -43.78 13.21 14.47
C GLN A 120 -44.12 11.95 13.67
N LYS A 121 -45.11 11.18 14.14
CA LYS A 121 -45.66 10.05 13.40
C LYS A 121 -46.64 10.55 12.34
N ILE A 122 -46.38 10.18 11.09
CA ILE A 122 -47.15 10.62 9.90
C ILE A 122 -48.16 9.56 9.47
N SER A 123 -47.83 8.28 9.65
CA SER A 123 -48.75 7.19 9.33
C SER A 123 -48.38 5.94 10.11
N GLY A 124 -49.38 5.09 10.40
CA GLY A 124 -49.17 3.74 10.95
C GLY A 124 -48.93 2.67 9.89
N GLU A 125 -48.98 3.03 8.60
CA GLU A 125 -48.71 2.11 7.50
C GLU A 125 -47.21 1.79 7.39
N SER A 126 -46.91 0.57 6.95
CA SER A 126 -45.55 0.06 6.83
C SER A 126 -44.95 0.39 5.46
N PHE A 127 -44.16 1.46 5.38
CA PHE A 127 -43.49 1.89 4.15
C PHE A 127 -42.12 1.22 3.95
N ASN A 128 -41.77 1.03 2.68
CA ASN A 128 -40.54 0.38 2.21
C ASN A 128 -39.46 1.40 1.82
N ASP A 129 -39.85 2.51 1.17
CA ASP A 129 -38.94 3.53 0.67
C ASP A 129 -39.63 4.90 0.50
N LEU A 130 -38.81 5.95 0.34
CA LEU A 130 -39.23 7.34 0.22
C LEU A 130 -38.29 8.08 -0.75
N THR A 131 -38.84 8.94 -1.61
CA THR A 131 -38.07 9.89 -2.41
C THR A 131 -38.81 11.22 -2.53
N THR A 132 -38.07 12.31 -2.77
CA THR A 132 -38.64 13.53 -3.32
C THR A 132 -38.77 13.39 -4.83
N HIS A 133 -39.93 13.73 -5.39
CA HIS A 133 -40.20 13.74 -6.83
C HIS A 133 -41.09 14.93 -7.18
N LEU A 134 -40.65 15.79 -8.10
CA LEU A 134 -41.36 17.01 -8.52
C LEU A 134 -41.82 17.90 -7.33
N GLY A 135 -40.99 17.97 -6.28
CA GLY A 135 -41.27 18.74 -5.07
C GLY A 135 -42.20 18.06 -4.06
N GLU A 136 -42.77 16.90 -4.39
CA GLU A 136 -43.60 16.11 -3.49
C GLU A 136 -42.77 15.03 -2.79
N THR A 137 -43.13 14.69 -1.54
CA THR A 137 -42.57 13.53 -0.85
C THR A 137 -43.44 12.32 -1.16
N ILE A 138 -42.89 11.37 -1.90
CA ILE A 138 -43.56 10.14 -2.31
C ILE A 138 -43.01 8.99 -1.47
N VAL A 139 -43.90 8.10 -1.02
CA VAL A 139 -43.57 6.92 -0.22
C VAL A 139 -44.21 5.67 -0.82
N ALA A 140 -43.52 4.54 -0.71
CA ALA A 140 -43.97 3.27 -1.24
C ALA A 140 -44.32 2.29 -0.13
N SER A 141 -45.45 1.59 -0.26
CA SER A 141 -45.89 0.53 0.67
C SER A 141 -46.49 -0.62 -0.13
N GLY A 142 -45.93 -1.82 0.04
CA GLY A 142 -46.35 -3.00 -0.71
C GLY A 142 -46.25 -2.78 -2.23
N ARG A 143 -47.40 -2.60 -2.89
CA ARG A 143 -47.51 -2.35 -4.35
C ARG A 143 -48.02 -0.95 -4.68
N ARG A 144 -48.18 -0.07 -3.69
CA ARG A 144 -48.82 1.23 -3.84
C ARG A 144 -47.85 2.37 -3.57
N LEU A 145 -48.12 3.49 -4.23
CA LEU A 145 -47.45 4.76 -4.00
C LEU A 145 -48.41 5.72 -3.31
N TRP A 146 -47.87 6.48 -2.37
CA TRP A 146 -48.58 7.49 -1.62
C TRP A 146 -47.79 8.79 -1.66
N ARG A 147 -48.49 9.91 -1.60
CA ARG A 147 -47.89 11.22 -1.36
C ARG A 147 -48.14 11.65 0.06
N VAL A 148 -47.15 12.27 0.68
CA VAL A 148 -47.30 12.87 2.00
C VAL A 148 -47.94 14.25 1.88
N VAL A 149 -49.02 14.49 2.63
CA VAL A 149 -49.74 15.77 2.66
C VAL A 149 -49.96 16.17 4.10
N GLY A 150 -49.33 17.28 4.52
CA GLY A 150 -49.34 17.71 5.92
C GLY A 150 -48.76 16.62 6.83
N ASP A 151 -49.63 16.08 7.68
CA ASP A 151 -49.30 15.06 8.69
C ASP A 151 -49.94 13.69 8.39
N GLY A 152 -50.23 13.43 7.11
CA GLY A 152 -50.80 12.17 6.65
C GLY A 152 -50.35 11.78 5.25
N VAL A 153 -50.93 10.69 4.74
CA VAL A 153 -50.65 10.16 3.40
C VAL A 153 -51.95 10.02 2.60
N GLN A 154 -51.86 10.20 1.29
CA GLN A 154 -52.95 9.91 0.36
C GLN A 154 -52.41 9.20 -0.90
N PRO A 155 -53.23 8.41 -1.61
CA PRO A 155 -52.78 7.69 -2.79
C PRO A 155 -52.14 8.61 -3.83
N TYR A 156 -51.00 8.21 -4.40
CA TYR A 156 -50.33 8.95 -5.47
C TYR A 156 -50.80 8.51 -6.86
N THR A 157 -50.99 7.20 -7.05
CA THR A 157 -51.51 6.57 -8.28
C THR A 157 -52.85 5.88 -8.02
N ALA A 158 -53.66 5.71 -9.06
CA ALA A 158 -54.91 4.94 -8.98
C ALA A 158 -54.65 3.43 -9.03
N GLY A 159 -53.64 3.01 -9.80
CA GLY A 159 -53.23 1.62 -9.95
C GLY A 159 -52.13 1.18 -8.98
N GLU A 160 -52.01 -0.14 -8.83
CA GLU A 160 -50.91 -0.78 -8.10
C GLU A 160 -49.79 -1.20 -9.07
N SER A 161 -48.56 -1.20 -8.56
CA SER A 161 -47.40 -1.76 -9.24
C SER A 161 -47.66 -3.23 -9.58
N PRO A 162 -47.19 -3.75 -10.72
CA PRO A 162 -47.31 -5.18 -11.07
C PRO A 162 -46.50 -6.10 -10.13
N PHE A 163 -45.62 -5.55 -9.30
CA PHE A 163 -44.77 -6.27 -8.35
C PHE A 163 -44.60 -5.48 -7.03
N PRO A 164 -44.20 -6.14 -5.92
CA PRO A 164 -43.85 -5.45 -4.68
C PRO A 164 -42.73 -4.43 -4.89
N ILE A 165 -42.96 -3.20 -4.42
CA ILE A 165 -42.03 -2.08 -4.55
C ILE A 165 -41.00 -2.17 -3.44
N THR A 166 -39.72 -2.26 -3.82
CA THR A 166 -38.60 -2.18 -2.89
C THR A 166 -37.99 -0.80 -2.84
N ARG A 167 -37.93 -0.09 -3.97
CA ARG A 167 -37.36 1.26 -4.07
C ARG A 167 -38.15 2.17 -5.00
N ILE A 168 -38.10 3.47 -4.75
CA ILE A 168 -38.62 4.52 -5.63
C ILE A 168 -37.55 5.57 -5.85
N ILE A 169 -37.35 5.98 -7.10
CA ILE A 169 -36.21 6.81 -7.49
C ILE A 169 -36.71 7.90 -8.44
N SER A 170 -36.53 9.16 -8.07
CA SER A 170 -36.69 10.27 -9.00
C SER A 170 -35.43 10.42 -9.84
N HIS A 171 -35.53 10.25 -11.15
CA HIS A 171 -34.40 10.36 -12.08
C HIS A 171 -34.89 10.92 -13.42
N CYS A 172 -34.21 11.94 -13.96
CA CYS A 172 -34.56 12.57 -15.23
C CYS A 172 -36.07 12.87 -15.37
N GLU A 173 -36.64 13.58 -14.39
CA GLU A 173 -38.07 13.95 -14.33
C GLU A 173 -39.05 12.78 -14.24
N THR A 174 -38.56 11.54 -14.15
CA THR A 174 -39.35 10.32 -14.09
C THR A 174 -39.29 9.72 -12.69
N LEU A 175 -40.44 9.29 -12.16
CA LEU A 175 -40.48 8.48 -10.95
C LEU A 175 -40.37 7.01 -11.33
N TYR A 176 -39.21 6.42 -11.08
CA TYR A 176 -38.98 5.00 -11.25
C TYR A 176 -39.47 4.20 -10.04
N VAL A 177 -40.02 3.03 -10.33
CA VAL A 177 -40.48 2.05 -9.35
C VAL A 177 -39.69 0.77 -9.55
N HIS A 178 -38.96 0.38 -8.51
CA HIS A 178 -38.06 -0.76 -8.51
C HIS A 178 -38.61 -1.89 -7.62
N GLY A 179 -38.44 -3.12 -8.09
CA GLY A 179 -38.70 -4.36 -7.37
C GLY A 179 -37.71 -5.44 -7.82
N SER A 180 -37.81 -6.64 -7.26
CA SER A 180 -36.87 -7.73 -7.57
C SER A 180 -36.82 -8.01 -9.08
N GLY A 181 -35.68 -7.73 -9.72
CA GLY A 181 -35.42 -7.97 -11.14
C GLY A 181 -36.28 -7.12 -12.08
N ARG A 182 -36.87 -6.04 -11.57
CA ARG A 182 -37.82 -5.19 -12.28
C ARG A 182 -37.56 -3.72 -11.98
N LEU A 183 -37.55 -2.91 -13.04
CA LEU A 183 -37.58 -1.47 -12.95
C LEU A 183 -38.60 -0.97 -13.96
N THR A 184 -39.57 -0.19 -13.49
CA THR A 184 -40.60 0.47 -14.29
C THR A 184 -40.69 1.94 -13.90
N PHE A 185 -41.64 2.67 -14.45
CA PHE A 185 -41.84 4.10 -14.20
C PHE A 185 -43.31 4.42 -13.96
N VAL A 186 -43.58 5.56 -13.33
CA VAL A 186 -44.93 6.10 -13.21
C VAL A 186 -45.29 6.85 -14.50
N ASP A 187 -46.45 6.52 -15.05
CA ASP A 187 -47.04 7.16 -16.24
C ASP A 187 -48.45 7.66 -15.89
N GLY A 188 -48.57 8.96 -15.62
CA GLY A 188 -49.80 9.58 -15.14
C GLY A 188 -50.27 8.99 -13.81
N ASP A 189 -51.45 8.35 -13.81
CA ASP A 189 -52.06 7.70 -12.64
C ASP A 189 -51.71 6.20 -12.52
N ARG A 190 -50.75 5.71 -13.33
CA ARG A 190 -50.38 4.30 -13.45
C ARG A 190 -48.92 4.05 -13.11
N ILE A 191 -48.64 2.79 -12.76
CA ILE A 191 -47.28 2.28 -12.61
C ILE A 191 -47.03 1.31 -13.77
N GLY A 192 -46.14 1.70 -14.66
CA GLY A 192 -45.84 1.02 -15.93
C GLY A 192 -46.62 1.56 -17.12
N ALA A 193 -46.08 1.35 -18.31
CA ALA A 193 -46.67 1.79 -19.56
C ALA A 193 -47.95 1.02 -19.90
N LYS A 194 -48.82 1.64 -20.73
CA LYS A 194 -49.99 0.98 -21.28
C LYS A 194 -49.56 -0.17 -22.19
N ASN A 195 -50.02 -1.39 -21.91
CA ASN A 195 -49.80 -2.55 -22.76
C ASN A 195 -50.71 -2.46 -24.00
N VAL A 196 -50.26 -1.75 -25.05
CA VAL A 196 -51.07 -1.48 -26.26
C VAL A 196 -51.06 -2.67 -27.24
N TYR A 197 -50.17 -3.66 -27.09
CA TYR A 197 -49.97 -4.74 -28.08
C TYR A 197 -49.64 -6.13 -27.49
N GLU A 198 -50.02 -6.42 -26.23
CA GLU A 198 -49.64 -7.64 -25.48
C GLU A 198 -48.13 -7.83 -25.27
N TRP A 199 -47.30 -6.86 -25.70
CA TRP A 199 -45.87 -6.79 -25.40
C TRP A 199 -45.65 -6.03 -24.09
N PRO A 200 -44.91 -6.60 -23.12
CA PRO A 200 -44.60 -5.87 -21.89
C PRO A 200 -43.68 -4.69 -22.20
N SER A 201 -44.28 -3.49 -22.30
CA SER A 201 -43.60 -2.18 -22.37
C SER A 201 -43.29 -1.62 -20.98
N ASP A 202 -43.30 -2.47 -19.94
CA ASP A 202 -43.17 -2.08 -18.54
C ASP A 202 -41.72 -1.96 -18.06
N LYS A 203 -40.74 -2.25 -18.91
CA LYS A 203 -39.33 -2.07 -18.59
C LYS A 203 -38.89 -0.63 -18.81
N ALA A 204 -38.05 -0.14 -17.91
CA ALA A 204 -37.42 1.17 -17.99
C ALA A 204 -36.32 1.29 -19.07
N TRP A 205 -36.00 0.22 -19.81
CA TRP A 205 -34.90 0.19 -20.78
C TRP A 205 -35.25 -0.64 -22.02
N ASP A 206 -34.64 -0.28 -23.15
CA ASP A 206 -34.83 -0.93 -24.45
C ASP A 206 -33.70 -1.92 -24.77
N TRP A 207 -32.47 -1.59 -24.36
CA TRP A 207 -31.27 -2.37 -24.70
C TRP A 207 -30.51 -2.82 -23.45
N GLY A 208 -29.94 -4.03 -23.53
CA GLY A 208 -29.15 -4.62 -22.45
C GLY A 208 -29.95 -5.49 -21.49
N MET A 209 -29.24 -6.10 -20.54
CA MET A 209 -29.81 -6.99 -19.53
C MET A 209 -29.23 -6.66 -18.16
N LEU A 210 -30.04 -6.87 -17.12
CA LEU A 210 -29.56 -6.80 -15.75
C LEU A 210 -28.46 -7.87 -15.56
N PRO A 211 -27.37 -7.57 -14.82
CA PRO A 211 -26.37 -8.57 -14.45
C PRO A 211 -26.98 -9.75 -13.67
N SER A 212 -28.02 -9.47 -12.90
CA SER A 212 -28.82 -10.46 -12.18
C SER A 212 -30.23 -9.94 -11.90
N VAL A 213 -31.18 -10.87 -11.73
CA VAL A 213 -32.56 -10.58 -11.33
C VAL A 213 -32.70 -10.34 -9.82
N ALA A 214 -31.67 -10.63 -9.02
CA ALA A 214 -31.63 -10.34 -7.59
C ALA A 214 -31.16 -8.90 -7.36
N THR A 215 -32.01 -7.94 -7.71
CA THR A 215 -31.75 -6.51 -7.50
C THR A 215 -32.10 -6.09 -6.07
N ARG A 216 -31.33 -5.16 -5.48
CA ARG A 216 -31.44 -4.80 -4.05
C ARG A 216 -31.61 -3.30 -3.79
N ASP A 217 -30.91 -2.47 -4.55
CA ASP A 217 -30.88 -1.01 -4.41
C ASP A 217 -30.89 -0.36 -5.79
N ALA A 218 -31.34 0.89 -5.88
CA ALA A 218 -31.12 1.74 -7.03
C ALA A 218 -30.89 3.21 -6.60
N LEU A 219 -30.00 3.90 -7.30
CA LEU A 219 -29.58 5.27 -6.99
C LEU A 219 -29.39 6.09 -8.27
N SER A 220 -29.95 7.30 -8.26
CA SER A 220 -29.74 8.29 -9.32
C SER A 220 -28.49 9.12 -9.06
N GLN A 221 -27.62 9.23 -10.07
CA GLN A 221 -26.43 10.09 -10.05
C GLN A 221 -26.18 10.66 -11.45
N GLY A 222 -26.20 11.99 -11.58
CA GLY A 222 -26.05 12.66 -12.87
C GLY A 222 -27.00 12.10 -13.94
N SER A 223 -26.43 11.63 -15.05
CA SER A 223 -27.18 11.02 -16.17
C SER A 223 -27.40 9.51 -16.05
N GLN A 224 -27.07 8.92 -14.91
CA GLN A 224 -27.07 7.48 -14.69
C GLN A 224 -28.02 7.09 -13.55
N LEU A 225 -28.65 5.94 -13.71
CA LEU A 225 -29.35 5.23 -12.64
C LEU A 225 -28.62 3.91 -12.41
N PHE A 226 -27.97 3.80 -11.25
CA PHE A 226 -27.29 2.59 -10.81
C PHE A 226 -28.28 1.64 -10.15
N ILE A 227 -28.15 0.34 -10.40
CA ILE A 227 -28.97 -0.71 -9.80
C ILE A 227 -28.04 -1.77 -9.21
N ALA A 228 -28.08 -1.94 -7.89
CA ALA A 228 -27.28 -2.94 -7.18
C ALA A 228 -27.88 -4.34 -7.34
N THR A 229 -27.02 -5.31 -7.64
CA THR A 229 -27.38 -6.73 -7.78
C THR A 229 -26.40 -7.61 -7.03
N ASP A 230 -26.68 -8.92 -6.93
CA ASP A 230 -25.74 -9.91 -6.40
C ASP A 230 -24.62 -10.31 -7.40
N ARG A 231 -24.62 -9.72 -8.61
CA ARG A 231 -23.64 -9.99 -9.69
C ARG A 231 -23.10 -8.69 -10.32
N GLY A 232 -22.91 -7.66 -9.50
CA GLY A 232 -22.37 -6.35 -9.87
C GLY A 232 -23.43 -5.26 -9.91
N LEU A 233 -23.13 -4.17 -10.62
CA LEU A 233 -24.06 -3.05 -10.82
C LEU A 233 -24.59 -3.04 -12.25
N ALA A 234 -25.89 -2.80 -12.41
CA ALA A 234 -26.44 -2.34 -13.67
C ALA A 234 -26.37 -0.81 -13.74
N VAL A 235 -26.10 -0.25 -14.91
CA VAL A 235 -26.04 1.19 -15.14
C VAL A 235 -27.00 1.52 -16.28
N LEU A 236 -28.11 2.18 -15.95
CA LEU A 236 -29.03 2.70 -16.93
C LEU A 236 -28.65 4.14 -17.29
N ARG A 237 -28.38 4.38 -18.58
CA ARG A 237 -28.16 5.72 -19.13
C ARG A 237 -29.07 5.93 -20.32
N GLY A 238 -30.04 6.85 -20.18
CA GLY A 238 -31.17 6.90 -21.10
C GLY A 238 -31.96 5.60 -21.04
N MET A 239 -32.01 4.85 -22.15
CA MET A 239 -32.69 3.55 -22.23
C MET A 239 -31.73 2.38 -22.50
N LEU A 240 -30.41 2.62 -22.38
CA LEU A 240 -29.37 1.60 -22.52
C LEU A 240 -28.90 1.15 -21.15
N LEU A 241 -28.96 -0.16 -20.91
CA LEU A 241 -28.49 -0.81 -19.70
C LEU A 241 -27.13 -1.48 -19.94
N THR A 242 -26.11 -1.05 -19.21
CA THR A 242 -24.78 -1.70 -19.16
C THR A 242 -24.50 -2.25 -17.76
N ALA A 243 -23.33 -2.86 -17.56
CA ALA A 243 -22.94 -3.45 -16.29
C ALA A 243 -21.53 -3.02 -15.87
N ILE A 244 -21.32 -2.93 -14.56
CA ILE A 244 -20.01 -2.83 -13.92
C ILE A 244 -19.82 -4.09 -13.07
N ARG A 245 -18.83 -4.90 -13.44
CA ARG A 245 -18.48 -6.20 -12.85
C ARG A 245 -16.98 -6.30 -12.62
N GLY A 246 -16.48 -7.46 -12.19
CA GLY A 246 -15.04 -7.69 -11.96
C GLY A 246 -14.16 -7.32 -13.17
N GLU A 247 -14.65 -7.62 -14.38
CA GLU A 247 -14.00 -7.28 -15.66
C GLU A 247 -13.77 -5.77 -15.85
N GLN A 248 -14.60 -4.92 -15.22
CA GLN A 248 -14.48 -3.46 -15.26
C GLN A 248 -13.75 -2.90 -14.02
N GLY A 249 -13.28 -3.75 -13.10
CA GLY A 249 -12.54 -3.34 -11.90
C GLY A 249 -13.33 -3.44 -10.59
N LEU A 250 -14.60 -3.86 -10.60
CA LEU A 250 -15.37 -3.99 -9.36
C LEU A 250 -14.83 -5.11 -8.49
N CYS A 251 -14.26 -4.76 -7.33
CA CYS A 251 -13.57 -5.71 -6.45
C CYS A 251 -14.46 -6.86 -5.98
N TYR A 252 -15.73 -6.58 -5.71
CA TYR A 252 -16.70 -7.56 -5.24
C TYR A 252 -18.09 -7.31 -5.81
N GLU A 253 -18.72 -8.36 -6.34
CA GLU A 253 -19.94 -8.23 -7.15
C GLU A 253 -21.24 -8.26 -6.32
N ASP A 254 -21.22 -8.72 -5.07
CA ASP A 254 -22.44 -8.86 -4.26
C ASP A 254 -22.87 -7.53 -3.60
N ALA A 255 -23.39 -6.60 -4.41
CA ALA A 255 -23.76 -5.25 -3.99
C ALA A 255 -25.12 -5.23 -3.24
N LEU A 256 -25.16 -4.53 -2.10
CA LEU A 256 -26.29 -4.47 -1.18
C LEU A 256 -26.98 -3.11 -1.14
N CYS A 257 -26.20 -2.03 -1.09
CA CYS A 257 -26.72 -0.67 -0.98
C CYS A 257 -25.83 0.34 -1.71
N LEU A 258 -26.41 1.48 -2.07
CA LEU A 258 -25.74 2.55 -2.81
C LEU A 258 -25.91 3.91 -2.12
N ALA A 259 -24.90 4.75 -2.18
CA ALA A 259 -24.98 6.16 -1.76
C ALA A 259 -24.17 7.06 -2.70
N ASN A 260 -24.69 8.26 -2.96
CA ASN A 260 -23.90 9.32 -3.58
C ASN A 260 -22.85 9.77 -2.57
N GLY A 261 -21.62 9.96 -3.03
CA GLY A 261 -20.57 10.54 -2.21
C GLY A 261 -20.49 12.06 -2.33
N PHE A 262 -19.35 12.62 -1.93
CA PHE A 262 -19.11 14.05 -1.84
C PHE A 262 -18.23 14.62 -2.97
N ASP A 263 -17.68 13.76 -3.84
CA ASP A 263 -16.71 14.11 -4.89
C ASP A 263 -17.14 13.52 -6.25
N ASP A 264 -18.45 13.58 -6.52
CA ASP A 264 -19.11 12.89 -7.66
C ASP A 264 -18.80 11.39 -7.73
N ASP A 265 -18.60 10.78 -6.55
CA ASP A 265 -18.25 9.40 -6.35
C ASP A 265 -19.47 8.55 -5.96
N LEU A 266 -19.40 7.26 -6.27
CA LEU A 266 -20.41 6.28 -5.91
C LEU A 266 -19.89 5.38 -4.80
N TRP A 267 -20.61 5.32 -3.68
CA TRP A 267 -20.36 4.37 -2.61
C TRP A 267 -21.25 3.14 -2.76
N ILE A 268 -20.62 1.98 -2.67
CA ILE A 268 -21.24 0.67 -2.88
C ILE A 268 -20.99 -0.17 -1.63
N GLY A 269 -22.04 -0.39 -0.84
CA GLY A 269 -21.99 -1.35 0.26
C GLY A 269 -22.21 -2.74 -0.30
N THR A 270 -21.36 -3.69 0.08
CA THR A 270 -21.45 -5.07 -0.40
C THR A 270 -21.64 -6.03 0.78
N SER A 271 -21.87 -7.31 0.50
CA SER A 271 -21.83 -8.31 1.57
C SER A 271 -20.42 -8.57 2.11
N ARG A 272 -19.38 -8.02 1.45
CA ARG A 272 -18.00 -8.13 1.86
C ARG A 272 -17.22 -6.83 1.63
N GLY A 273 -17.36 -5.88 2.55
CA GLY A 273 -16.72 -4.57 2.54
C GLY A 273 -17.55 -3.50 1.81
N ALA A 274 -16.94 -2.33 1.65
CA ALA A 274 -17.48 -1.25 0.83
C ALA A 274 -16.50 -0.89 -0.30
N ILE A 275 -17.04 -0.38 -1.40
CA ILE A 275 -16.26 0.07 -2.55
C ILE A 275 -16.65 1.52 -2.84
N ARG A 276 -15.66 2.40 -2.97
CA ARG A 276 -15.84 3.76 -3.47
C ARG A 276 -15.37 3.80 -4.92
N MET A 277 -16.25 4.15 -5.84
CA MET A 277 -15.93 4.38 -7.24
C MET A 277 -15.77 5.88 -7.47
N VAL A 278 -14.55 6.33 -7.76
CA VAL A 278 -14.21 7.75 -7.92
C VAL A 278 -13.19 7.89 -9.05
N ASN A 279 -13.41 8.84 -9.96
CA ASN A 279 -12.51 9.10 -11.10
C ASN A 279 -12.15 7.84 -11.94
N GLY A 280 -13.08 6.89 -12.04
CA GLY A 280 -12.88 5.61 -12.75
C GLY A 280 -12.05 4.56 -11.99
N GLU A 281 -11.64 4.85 -10.75
CA GLU A 281 -10.96 3.92 -9.86
C GLU A 281 -11.94 3.28 -8.87
N PHE A 282 -11.58 2.09 -8.38
CA PHE A 282 -12.28 1.38 -7.31
C PHE A 282 -11.38 1.31 -6.08
N HIS A 283 -11.84 1.90 -4.99
CA HIS A 283 -11.17 1.87 -3.70
C HIS A 283 -11.91 0.90 -2.78
N TYR A 284 -11.25 -0.18 -2.37
CA TYR A 284 -11.88 -1.22 -1.55
C TYR A 284 -11.60 -1.03 -0.06
N PHE A 285 -12.65 -1.06 0.74
CA PHE A 285 -12.59 -0.92 2.20
C PHE A 285 -13.16 -2.18 2.85
N ALA A 286 -12.29 -3.09 3.28
CA ALA A 286 -12.65 -4.35 3.92
C ALA A 286 -11.80 -4.63 5.17
N GLY A 287 -12.30 -5.50 6.04
CA GLY A 287 -11.60 -5.91 7.26
C GLY A 287 -11.61 -4.85 8.38
N ARG A 288 -10.96 -5.22 9.48
CA ARG A 288 -10.98 -4.48 10.76
C ARG A 288 -10.27 -3.14 10.75
N ARG A 289 -9.54 -2.79 9.69
CA ARG A 289 -9.02 -1.42 9.52
C ARG A 289 -10.17 -0.42 9.35
N TRP A 290 -11.17 -0.81 8.56
CA TRP A 290 -12.22 0.10 8.08
C TRP A 290 -13.58 -0.17 8.73
N LEU A 291 -13.92 -1.44 8.94
CA LEU A 291 -15.28 -1.86 9.27
C LEU A 291 -15.33 -2.79 10.49
N PRO A 292 -16.35 -2.66 11.37
CA PRO A 292 -16.55 -3.60 12.48
C PRO A 292 -17.13 -4.95 12.02
N ASP A 293 -17.71 -5.02 10.83
CA ASP A 293 -18.15 -6.25 10.17
C ASP A 293 -18.07 -6.09 8.65
N GLU A 294 -17.84 -7.17 7.91
CA GLU A 294 -17.71 -7.11 6.45
C GLU A 294 -19.04 -6.80 5.75
N ARG A 295 -20.20 -7.16 6.30
CA ARG A 295 -21.48 -6.91 5.64
C ARG A 295 -21.92 -5.45 5.82
N VAL A 296 -22.03 -4.69 4.73
CA VAL A 296 -22.48 -3.29 4.76
C VAL A 296 -23.96 -3.20 4.40
N ASN A 297 -24.80 -2.91 5.39
CA ASN A 297 -26.27 -2.87 5.24
C ASN A 297 -26.77 -1.54 4.68
N ALA A 298 -26.12 -0.43 5.02
CA ALA A 298 -26.47 0.91 4.52
C ALA A 298 -25.25 1.84 4.56
N ILE A 299 -25.24 2.83 3.67
CA ILE A 299 -24.23 3.88 3.63
C ILE A 299 -24.93 5.24 3.64
N ALA A 300 -24.38 6.19 4.39
CA ALA A 300 -24.69 7.60 4.25
C ALA A 300 -23.39 8.39 4.15
N VAL A 301 -23.39 9.43 3.33
CA VAL A 301 -22.22 10.26 3.12
C VAL A 301 -22.53 11.69 3.54
N SER A 302 -21.53 12.34 4.13
CA SER A 302 -21.47 13.77 4.41
C SER A 302 -20.25 14.37 3.70
N ASP A 303 -20.02 15.67 3.82
CA ASP A 303 -18.99 16.43 3.08
C ASP A 303 -17.64 15.70 2.89
N ARG A 304 -17.08 15.09 3.94
CA ARG A 304 -15.82 14.30 3.83
C ARG A 304 -15.83 13.05 4.68
N ALA A 305 -17.00 12.44 4.85
CA ALA A 305 -17.09 11.22 5.64
C ALA A 305 -18.19 10.30 5.13
N ALA A 306 -17.87 9.00 5.04
CA ALA A 306 -18.82 7.93 4.78
C ALA A 306 -19.08 7.15 6.08
N TYR A 307 -20.36 6.92 6.38
CA TYR A 307 -20.84 6.16 7.52
C TYR A 307 -21.46 4.86 7.00
N LEU A 308 -20.96 3.72 7.48
CA LEU A 308 -21.28 2.40 6.98
C LEU A 308 -21.92 1.56 8.11
N ALA A 309 -23.23 1.35 8.03
CA ALA A 309 -23.95 0.56 9.01
C ALA A 309 -23.71 -0.94 8.76
N THR A 310 -23.22 -1.64 9.78
CA THR A 310 -22.94 -3.08 9.71
C THR A 310 -23.61 -3.83 10.88
N PRO A 311 -23.69 -5.18 10.82
CA PRO A 311 -24.22 -5.97 11.93
C PRO A 311 -23.52 -5.80 13.28
N LYS A 312 -22.26 -5.32 13.33
CA LYS A 312 -21.47 -5.20 14.57
C LYS A 312 -21.14 -3.76 14.96
N GLY A 313 -21.62 -2.77 14.22
CA GLY A 313 -21.31 -1.38 14.49
C GLY A 313 -21.30 -0.50 13.25
N LEU A 314 -20.92 0.75 13.45
CA LEU A 314 -20.79 1.74 12.41
C LEU A 314 -19.31 1.87 12.02
N GLY A 315 -18.99 1.60 10.75
CA GLY A 315 -17.72 2.04 10.17
C GLY A 315 -17.80 3.51 9.78
N VAL A 316 -16.75 4.28 10.05
CA VAL A 316 -16.64 5.69 9.67
C VAL A 316 -15.34 5.88 8.91
N ILE A 317 -15.43 6.36 7.67
CA ILE A 317 -14.27 6.67 6.84
C ILE A 317 -14.29 8.17 6.59
N GLU A 318 -13.40 8.89 7.26
CA GLU A 318 -13.21 10.33 7.10
C GLU A 318 -12.11 10.61 6.08
N TYR A 319 -12.19 11.76 5.40
CA TYR A 319 -11.23 12.19 4.39
C TYR A 319 -10.62 13.54 4.77
N GLU A 320 -9.31 13.55 4.93
CA GLU A 320 -8.55 14.73 5.32
C GLU A 320 -7.62 15.19 4.19
N PRO A 321 -7.49 16.50 3.94
CA PRO A 321 -6.49 17.02 3.02
C PRO A 321 -5.07 16.72 3.48
N PHE A 322 -4.29 16.08 2.62
CA PHE A 322 -2.89 15.75 2.82
C PHE A 322 -2.04 16.10 1.60
N THR A 323 -0.78 16.41 1.87
CA THR A 323 0.32 16.26 0.90
C THR A 323 1.16 15.07 1.38
N LEU A 324 1.98 14.49 0.51
CA LEU A 324 2.96 13.49 0.93
C LEU A 324 3.95 14.11 1.93
N GLN A 325 4.30 15.40 1.81
CA GLN A 325 5.13 16.05 2.83
C GLN A 325 4.49 16.04 4.23
N LYS A 326 3.20 16.39 4.34
CA LYS A 326 2.47 16.30 5.60
C LYS A 326 2.41 14.87 6.13
N LYS A 327 2.28 13.89 5.24
CA LYS A 327 2.29 12.46 5.59
C LYS A 327 3.66 11.99 6.08
N ALA A 328 4.75 12.47 5.48
CA ALA A 328 6.11 12.24 5.97
C ALA A 328 6.26 12.79 7.40
N ASP A 329 5.77 14.01 7.64
CA ASP A 329 5.79 14.60 8.98
C ASP A 329 4.91 13.84 9.98
N TYR A 330 3.75 13.32 9.55
CA TYR A 330 2.92 12.42 10.35
C TYR A 330 3.67 11.16 10.77
N TYR A 331 4.41 10.53 9.86
CA TYR A 331 5.16 9.31 10.15
C TYR A 331 6.38 9.55 11.04
N GLU A 332 7.05 10.70 10.92
CA GLU A 332 8.05 11.15 11.89
C GLU A 332 7.42 11.30 13.29
N ARG A 333 6.22 11.89 13.39
CA ARG A 333 5.47 11.97 14.65
C ARG A 333 5.21 10.58 15.23
N HIS A 334 4.75 9.67 14.37
CA HIS A 334 4.33 8.34 14.75
C HIS A 334 5.48 7.58 15.40
N LEU A 335 6.67 7.60 14.80
CA LEU A 335 7.88 6.96 15.36
C LEU A 335 8.17 7.39 16.80
N ASP A 336 7.98 8.68 17.11
CA ASP A 336 8.22 9.24 18.43
C ASP A 336 7.08 8.92 19.42
N GLU A 337 5.82 9.22 19.05
CA GLU A 337 4.68 9.09 19.95
C GLU A 337 4.31 7.63 20.27
N TRP A 338 4.62 6.70 19.35
CA TRP A 338 4.47 5.25 19.58
C TRP A 338 5.70 4.61 20.22
N GLY A 339 6.79 5.37 20.41
CA GLY A 339 8.00 4.85 21.03
C GLY A 339 8.73 3.81 20.18
N GLN A 340 8.67 3.90 18.84
CA GLN A 340 9.35 2.94 17.96
C GLN A 340 10.87 3.17 17.87
N ARG A 341 11.38 4.32 18.33
CA ARG A 341 12.82 4.60 18.42
C ARG A 341 13.42 4.08 19.72
N ARG A 342 14.53 3.35 19.62
CA ARG A 342 15.33 2.86 20.76
C ARG A 342 16.80 2.78 20.38
N LEU A 343 17.68 3.44 21.14
CA LEU A 343 19.14 3.37 20.98
C LEU A 343 19.68 3.73 19.57
N GLY A 344 18.91 4.50 18.79
CA GLY A 344 19.21 4.84 17.39
C GLY A 344 18.62 3.88 16.34
N PHE A 345 17.96 2.81 16.78
CA PHE A 345 17.21 1.86 15.97
C PHE A 345 15.71 2.21 15.89
N THR A 346 15.05 1.71 14.85
CA THR A 346 13.59 1.75 14.69
C THR A 346 13.01 0.34 14.78
N HIS A 347 11.91 0.18 15.52
CA HIS A 347 11.35 -1.12 15.84
C HIS A 347 9.87 -1.24 15.46
N LYS A 348 9.48 -2.43 15.00
CA LYS A 348 8.09 -2.89 15.05
C LYS A 348 7.66 -3.02 16.51
N LEU A 349 6.38 -2.74 16.76
CA LEU A 349 5.76 -3.00 18.06
C LEU A 349 4.86 -4.22 17.97
N GLU A 350 4.85 -4.99 19.03
CA GLU A 350 3.99 -6.16 19.20
C GLU A 350 3.14 -5.98 20.46
N TRP A 351 1.96 -6.58 20.45
CA TRP A 351 1.11 -6.61 21.63
C TRP A 351 1.51 -7.76 22.55
N ASP A 352 1.89 -7.46 23.78
CA ASP A 352 2.15 -8.46 24.80
C ASP A 352 0.85 -8.77 25.57
N ASP A 353 0.29 -9.96 25.35
CA ASP A 353 -0.96 -10.40 26.01
C ASP A 353 -0.84 -10.51 27.54
N LYS A 354 0.35 -10.75 28.09
CA LYS A 354 0.52 -10.87 29.55
C LYS A 354 0.60 -9.50 30.20
N LEU A 355 1.28 -8.56 29.54
CA LEU A 355 1.45 -7.19 30.04
C LEU A 355 0.29 -6.28 29.67
N GLN A 356 -0.52 -6.66 28.67
CA GLN A 356 -1.59 -5.85 28.09
C GLN A 356 -1.07 -4.48 27.61
N GLU A 357 0.10 -4.48 26.99
CA GLU A 357 0.73 -3.29 26.44
C GLU A 357 1.54 -3.58 25.17
N TYR A 358 1.81 -2.54 24.40
CA TYR A 358 2.74 -2.61 23.29
C TYR A 358 4.18 -2.68 23.79
N VAL A 359 4.94 -3.60 23.23
CA VAL A 359 6.37 -3.78 23.48
C VAL A 359 7.14 -3.75 22.17
N ARG A 360 8.44 -3.42 22.23
CA ARG A 360 9.29 -3.44 21.03
C ARG A 360 9.70 -4.86 20.70
N GLU A 361 9.67 -5.19 19.42
CA GLU A 361 10.34 -6.38 18.90
C GLU A 361 11.82 -6.06 18.65
N VAL A 362 12.71 -6.83 19.27
CA VAL A 362 14.12 -6.90 18.88
C VAL A 362 14.26 -8.12 17.97
N SER A 363 14.20 -7.85 16.67
CA SER A 363 13.90 -8.83 15.62
C SER A 363 15.14 -9.61 15.17
N ASP A 364 14.97 -10.44 14.14
CA ASP A 364 16.10 -11.03 13.41
C ASP A 364 16.89 -10.00 12.59
N ASN A 365 16.37 -8.80 12.31
CA ASN A 365 16.94 -7.90 11.29
C ASN A 365 16.90 -6.41 11.65
N ASP A 366 17.09 -6.07 12.93
CA ASP A 366 16.99 -4.69 13.40
C ASP A 366 17.98 -3.74 12.69
N GLY A 367 19.21 -4.19 12.40
CA GLY A 367 20.19 -3.43 11.61
C GLY A 367 19.66 -3.14 10.21
N GLY A 368 19.25 -4.18 9.48
CA GLY A 368 18.67 -4.11 8.15
C GLY A 368 17.50 -3.14 8.06
N TYR A 369 16.50 -3.32 8.91
CA TYR A 369 15.28 -2.50 8.95
C TYR A 369 15.55 -1.06 9.34
N THR A 370 16.45 -0.83 10.29
CA THR A 370 16.87 0.53 10.68
C THR A 370 17.62 1.24 9.54
N GLY A 371 18.28 0.51 8.64
CA GLY A 371 18.99 1.07 7.49
C GLY A 371 18.07 1.82 6.52
N ASN A 372 16.82 1.37 6.38
CA ASN A 372 15.81 2.11 5.62
C ASN A 372 15.58 3.51 6.21
N TYR A 373 15.52 3.62 7.55
CA TYR A 373 15.37 4.89 8.23
C TYR A 373 16.63 5.78 8.12
N LEU A 374 17.84 5.22 8.22
CA LEU A 374 19.09 5.96 7.99
C LEU A 374 19.13 6.55 6.58
N ALA A 375 18.82 5.74 5.57
CA ALA A 375 18.76 6.17 4.18
C ALA A 375 17.68 7.25 3.97
N ALA A 376 16.51 7.11 4.61
CA ALA A 376 15.45 8.12 4.58
C ALA A 376 15.92 9.47 5.13
N GLN A 377 16.57 9.49 6.30
CA GLN A 377 17.08 10.73 6.90
C GLN A 377 18.21 11.35 6.08
N ALA A 378 19.06 10.53 5.44
CA ALA A 378 20.10 11.02 4.55
C ALA A 378 19.52 11.76 3.35
N TYR A 379 18.52 11.18 2.68
CA TYR A 379 17.82 11.87 1.59
C TYR A 379 17.02 13.09 2.07
N ARG A 380 16.32 12.98 3.20
CA ARG A 380 15.61 14.12 3.81
C ARG A 380 16.56 15.30 4.02
N TYR A 381 17.70 15.08 4.67
CA TYR A 381 18.70 16.12 4.88
C TYR A 381 19.29 16.63 3.56
N ALA A 382 19.49 15.77 2.56
CA ALA A 382 19.93 16.18 1.23
C ALA A 382 18.96 17.19 0.59
N VAL A 383 17.65 16.94 0.70
CA VAL A 383 16.57 17.77 0.14
C VAL A 383 16.32 19.03 0.96
N THR A 384 16.24 18.92 2.29
CA THR A 384 15.71 20.00 3.15
C THR A 384 16.78 20.77 3.91
N LYS A 385 17.96 20.17 4.12
CA LYS A 385 18.99 20.66 5.05
C LYS A 385 18.50 20.85 6.50
N ASP A 386 17.44 20.13 6.88
CA ASP A 386 16.86 20.17 8.22
C ASP A 386 17.86 19.59 9.27
N PRO A 387 18.27 20.37 10.28
CA PRO A 387 19.19 19.88 11.31
C PRO A 387 18.65 18.67 12.08
N ALA A 388 17.32 18.55 12.26
CA ALA A 388 16.73 17.39 12.92
C ALA A 388 16.93 16.11 12.10
N ALA A 389 16.81 16.19 10.77
CA ALA A 389 17.09 15.05 9.89
C ALA A 389 18.56 14.62 9.99
N ARG A 390 19.50 15.58 10.04
CA ARG A 390 20.92 15.30 10.26
C ARG A 390 21.16 14.61 11.60
N GLU A 391 20.58 15.14 12.68
CA GLU A 391 20.74 14.56 14.02
C GLU A 391 20.27 13.10 14.05
N GLN A 392 19.09 12.81 13.47
CA GLN A 392 18.56 11.45 13.39
C GLN A 392 19.47 10.54 12.56
N ALA A 393 19.92 10.97 11.38
CA ALA A 393 20.86 10.18 10.57
C ALA A 393 22.18 9.90 11.31
N VAL A 394 22.74 10.88 12.02
CA VAL A 394 23.97 10.68 12.82
C VAL A 394 23.71 9.69 13.96
N GLN A 395 22.60 9.83 14.69
CA GLN A 395 22.26 8.91 15.78
C GLN A 395 22.11 7.47 15.30
N THR A 396 21.43 7.27 14.17
CA THR A 396 21.25 5.97 13.55
C THR A 396 22.55 5.41 12.98
N PHE A 397 23.39 6.22 12.32
CA PHE A 397 24.71 5.79 11.86
C PHE A 397 25.61 5.32 13.01
N GLN A 398 25.59 6.03 14.14
CA GLN A 398 26.33 5.57 15.32
C GLN A 398 25.77 4.24 15.88
N ALA A 399 24.50 3.89 15.61
CA ALA A 399 23.93 2.59 16.01
C ALA A 399 24.48 1.48 15.10
N PHE A 400 24.63 1.75 13.80
CA PHE A 400 25.27 0.85 12.84
C PHE A 400 26.73 0.55 13.20
N ARG A 401 27.49 1.59 13.59
CA ARG A 401 28.86 1.40 14.09
C ARG A 401 28.89 0.58 15.38
N TRP A 402 27.88 0.74 16.24
CA TRP A 402 27.80 -0.02 17.47
C TRP A 402 27.61 -1.51 17.20
N LEU A 403 26.75 -1.88 16.24
CA LEU A 403 26.56 -3.27 15.80
C LEU A 403 27.87 -3.96 15.39
N GLU A 404 28.81 -3.23 14.78
CA GLU A 404 30.16 -3.77 14.50
C GLU A 404 31.00 -3.85 15.77
N SER A 405 31.11 -2.75 16.52
CA SER A 405 32.05 -2.66 17.64
C SER A 405 31.74 -3.61 18.80
N MET A 406 30.47 -4.02 18.96
CA MET A 406 30.03 -4.89 20.06
C MET A 406 30.49 -6.34 19.92
N THR A 407 30.80 -6.81 18.71
CA THR A 407 31.19 -8.20 18.45
C THR A 407 32.65 -8.50 18.80
N ALA A 408 33.45 -7.45 19.04
CA ALA A 408 34.91 -7.52 19.19
C ALA A 408 35.66 -8.13 17.97
N MET A 409 34.96 -8.38 16.86
CA MET A 409 35.51 -8.88 15.60
C MET A 409 35.40 -7.79 14.53
N PRO A 410 36.51 -7.13 14.15
CA PRO A 410 36.48 -6.09 13.11
C PRO A 410 35.82 -6.60 11.82
N GLY A 411 34.85 -5.82 11.33
CA GLY A 411 34.08 -6.11 10.12
C GLY A 411 32.97 -7.15 10.25
N PHE A 412 32.79 -7.79 11.41
CA PHE A 412 31.61 -8.59 11.68
C PHE A 412 30.58 -7.75 12.44
N VAL A 413 29.40 -7.56 11.85
CA VAL A 413 28.30 -6.76 12.43
C VAL A 413 27.27 -7.68 13.07
N ALA A 414 26.79 -7.33 14.26
CA ALA A 414 25.63 -7.97 14.88
C ALA A 414 24.34 -7.63 14.13
N ARG A 415 23.33 -8.49 14.22
CA ARG A 415 22.00 -8.26 13.60
C ARG A 415 21.12 -7.33 14.42
N ALA A 416 21.15 -7.52 15.73
CA ALA A 416 20.28 -6.86 16.69
C ALA A 416 20.96 -6.75 18.05
N VAL A 417 20.42 -5.87 18.90
CA VAL A 417 20.91 -5.66 20.26
C VAL A 417 19.76 -5.63 21.26
N TRP A 418 19.91 -6.43 22.31
CA TRP A 418 19.00 -6.56 23.43
C TRP A 418 19.64 -5.97 24.69
N ALA A 419 18.91 -5.17 25.44
CA ALA A 419 19.35 -4.61 26.71
C ALA A 419 18.86 -5.52 27.83
N LYS A 420 19.77 -6.02 28.67
CA LYS A 420 19.40 -6.99 29.70
C LYS A 420 18.37 -6.41 30.66
N GLY A 421 17.25 -7.12 30.82
CA GLY A 421 16.16 -6.71 31.70
C GLY A 421 15.21 -5.67 31.09
N GLU A 422 15.33 -5.35 29.81
CA GLU A 422 14.31 -4.53 29.14
C GLU A 422 13.01 -5.30 28.90
N VAL A 423 11.93 -4.55 28.70
CA VAL A 423 10.61 -5.09 28.36
C VAL A 423 10.45 -5.05 26.84
N GLY A 424 10.25 -6.21 26.24
CA GLY A 424 10.27 -6.41 24.80
C GLY A 424 10.14 -7.89 24.45
N HIS A 425 10.00 -8.18 23.16
CA HIS A 425 10.16 -9.52 22.63
C HIS A 425 11.54 -9.64 22.00
N GLN A 426 12.38 -10.51 22.56
CA GLN A 426 13.69 -10.86 22.03
C GLN A 426 13.54 -12.03 21.06
N ALA A 427 14.01 -11.88 19.82
CA ALA A 427 13.91 -12.93 18.81
C ALA A 427 14.51 -14.27 19.29
N ASP A 428 13.76 -15.36 19.07
CA ASP A 428 14.08 -16.71 19.52
C ASP A 428 14.64 -17.64 18.41
N HIS A 429 14.56 -17.20 17.16
CA HIS A 429 15.06 -17.89 15.98
C HIS A 429 16.14 -17.05 15.26
N GLY A 430 17.05 -17.70 14.55
CA GLY A 430 18.04 -17.13 13.64
C GLY A 430 17.80 -17.59 12.19
N SER A 431 18.82 -17.46 11.34
CA SER A 431 18.67 -17.67 9.90
C SER A 431 18.19 -19.09 9.56
N GLY A 432 17.24 -19.18 8.63
CA GLY A 432 16.73 -20.48 8.16
C GLY A 432 15.97 -21.29 9.23
N GLY A 433 15.52 -20.64 10.31
CA GLY A 433 14.77 -21.29 11.39
C GLY A 433 15.63 -21.99 12.45
N ALA A 434 16.94 -21.72 12.47
CA ALA A 434 17.81 -22.13 13.57
C ALA A 434 17.43 -21.40 14.87
N PRO A 435 17.83 -21.87 16.07
CA PRO A 435 17.69 -21.08 17.30
C PRO A 435 18.47 -19.76 17.22
N ALA A 436 17.97 -18.70 17.84
CA ALA A 436 18.69 -17.43 17.93
C ALA A 436 20.00 -17.59 18.71
N GLU A 437 21.07 -16.98 18.18
CA GLU A 437 22.39 -16.94 18.80
C GLU A 437 22.61 -15.56 19.43
N TRP A 438 22.56 -15.47 20.76
CA TRP A 438 22.76 -14.24 21.53
C TRP A 438 24.06 -14.30 22.34
N HIS A 439 24.82 -13.22 22.31
CA HIS A 439 26.11 -13.11 22.99
C HIS A 439 26.17 -11.89 23.91
N ASP A 440 26.81 -12.04 25.06
CA ASP A 440 27.05 -10.93 25.96
C ASP A 440 28.03 -9.91 25.37
N THR A 441 27.69 -8.64 25.52
CA THR A 441 28.64 -7.53 25.38
C THR A 441 29.67 -7.54 26.52
N ALA A 442 30.85 -6.96 26.27
CA ALA A 442 31.96 -6.98 27.23
C ALA A 442 31.66 -6.26 28.57
N ASP A 443 30.74 -5.29 28.58
CA ASP A 443 30.30 -4.60 29.79
C ASP A 443 29.19 -5.37 30.55
N GLY A 444 28.65 -6.43 29.96
CA GLY A 444 27.59 -7.26 30.50
C GLY A 444 26.22 -6.59 30.54
N LEU A 445 26.04 -5.41 29.92
CA LEU A 445 24.78 -4.65 29.94
C LEU A 445 23.83 -5.04 28.82
N PHE A 446 24.37 -5.51 27.69
CA PHE A 446 23.61 -5.88 26.50
C PHE A 446 23.94 -7.29 26.02
N GLU A 447 23.03 -7.87 25.25
CA GLU A 447 23.25 -9.03 24.40
C GLU A 447 23.14 -8.61 22.94
N TRP A 448 23.92 -9.22 22.06
CA TRP A 448 23.87 -8.97 20.63
C TRP A 448 23.67 -10.27 19.86
N LYS A 449 22.97 -10.18 18.73
CA LYS A 449 22.58 -11.36 17.95
C LYS A 449 23.58 -11.64 16.82
N GLY A 450 24.09 -12.86 16.78
CA GLY A 450 24.99 -13.40 15.75
C GLY A 450 24.25 -14.01 14.55
N ASP A 451 24.92 -14.91 13.82
CA ASP A 451 24.49 -15.53 12.56
C ASP A 451 23.99 -14.49 11.54
N THR A 452 24.80 -13.45 11.35
CA THR A 452 24.46 -12.29 10.52
C THR A 452 24.22 -12.67 9.07
N SER A 453 23.05 -12.30 8.55
CA SER A 453 22.64 -12.61 7.18
C SER A 453 23.15 -11.56 6.18
N SER A 454 23.12 -11.92 4.89
CA SER A 454 23.64 -11.08 3.80
C SER A 454 22.86 -9.77 3.59
N ASP A 455 21.58 -9.74 3.97
CA ASP A 455 20.71 -8.57 3.96
C ASP A 455 21.18 -7.45 4.90
N GLU A 456 21.65 -7.80 6.10
CA GLU A 456 22.29 -6.86 7.03
C GLU A 456 23.47 -6.16 6.34
N ILE A 457 24.33 -6.93 5.68
CA ILE A 457 25.48 -6.38 4.96
C ILE A 457 25.04 -5.50 3.79
N CYS A 458 24.01 -5.90 3.03
CA CYS A 458 23.44 -5.08 1.96
C CYS A 458 22.95 -3.72 2.48
N SER A 459 22.20 -3.73 3.57
CA SER A 459 21.65 -2.53 4.20
C SER A 459 22.76 -1.62 4.74
N HIS A 460 23.77 -2.17 5.43
CA HIS A 460 24.95 -1.43 5.88
C HIS A 460 25.65 -0.71 4.73
N PHE A 461 25.95 -1.41 3.63
CA PHE A 461 26.61 -0.78 2.49
C PHE A 461 25.74 0.30 1.82
N TYR A 462 24.44 0.07 1.66
CA TYR A 462 23.52 1.02 1.04
C TYR A 462 23.29 2.27 1.91
N ALA A 463 22.92 2.08 3.18
CA ALA A 463 22.56 3.19 4.06
C ALA A 463 23.78 4.04 4.45
N VAL A 464 24.94 3.41 4.70
CA VAL A 464 26.18 4.14 5.05
C VAL A 464 26.75 4.87 3.84
N LYS A 465 26.61 4.35 2.61
CA LYS A 465 26.90 5.13 1.39
C LYS A 465 26.10 6.44 1.39
N LEU A 466 24.79 6.37 1.59
CA LEU A 466 23.93 7.56 1.54
C LEU A 466 24.25 8.54 2.67
N PHE A 467 24.57 8.02 3.85
CA PHE A 467 25.07 8.84 4.95
C PHE A 467 26.37 9.58 4.56
N LEU A 468 27.33 8.89 3.95
CA LEU A 468 28.58 9.49 3.45
C LEU A 468 28.33 10.56 2.38
N ASP A 469 27.45 10.29 1.42
CA ASP A 469 27.19 11.18 0.29
C ASP A 469 26.48 12.48 0.72
N HIS A 470 25.69 12.44 1.80
CA HIS A 470 24.72 13.51 2.08
C HIS A 470 24.84 14.15 3.46
N VAL A 471 25.29 13.41 4.47
CA VAL A 471 25.16 13.81 5.88
C VAL A 471 26.51 13.96 6.56
N ALA A 472 27.42 13.00 6.36
CA ALA A 472 28.65 12.85 7.10
C ALA A 472 29.54 14.11 7.01
N GLN A 473 30.06 14.56 8.15
CA GLN A 473 30.96 15.71 8.25
C GLN A 473 32.12 15.41 9.21
N GLY A 474 33.29 15.96 8.92
CA GLY A 474 34.47 15.83 9.80
C GLY A 474 34.84 14.37 10.06
N GLU A 475 34.96 13.99 11.34
CA GLU A 475 35.33 12.63 11.75
C GLU A 475 34.31 11.57 11.32
N GLU A 476 33.03 11.93 11.15
CA GLU A 476 31.96 11.02 10.72
C GLU A 476 32.28 10.39 9.35
N VAL A 477 32.94 11.14 8.46
CA VAL A 477 33.36 10.67 7.13
C VAL A 477 34.34 9.51 7.28
N GLU A 478 35.36 9.69 8.12
CA GLU A 478 36.40 8.69 8.31
C GLU A 478 35.87 7.48 9.11
N GLN A 479 34.95 7.70 10.05
CA GLN A 479 34.23 6.64 10.76
C GLN A 479 33.42 5.77 9.80
N ALA A 480 32.66 6.36 8.88
CA ALA A 480 31.84 5.63 7.92
C ALA A 480 32.67 4.87 6.88
N LYS A 481 33.76 5.48 6.39
CA LYS A 481 34.72 4.78 5.51
C LYS A 481 35.35 3.58 6.19
N ARG A 482 35.82 3.74 7.44
CA ARG A 482 36.42 2.64 8.21
C ARG A 482 35.43 1.50 8.42
N HIS A 483 34.19 1.81 8.77
CA HIS A 483 33.13 0.82 8.95
C HIS A 483 32.93 -0.04 7.69
N LEU A 484 32.79 0.58 6.51
CA LEU A 484 32.65 -0.16 5.24
C LEU A 484 33.92 -0.96 4.88
N ALA A 485 35.10 -0.39 5.10
CA ALA A 485 36.37 -1.06 4.82
C ALA A 485 36.57 -2.29 5.72
N HIS A 486 36.24 -2.21 7.00
CA HIS A 486 36.34 -3.34 7.92
C HIS A 486 35.46 -4.52 7.47
N ILE A 487 34.20 -4.25 7.11
CA ILE A 487 33.27 -5.29 6.65
C ILE A 487 33.80 -5.94 5.36
N ALA A 488 34.23 -5.14 4.38
CA ALA A 488 34.81 -5.65 3.14
C ALA A 488 36.07 -6.48 3.40
N ALA A 489 36.98 -5.99 4.24
CA ALA A 489 38.21 -6.68 4.60
C ALA A 489 37.94 -8.01 5.32
N HIS A 490 36.93 -8.06 6.20
CA HIS A 490 36.52 -9.28 6.87
C HIS A 490 36.08 -10.35 5.84
N ILE A 491 35.22 -9.98 4.90
CA ILE A 491 34.72 -10.90 3.86
C ILE A 491 35.86 -11.37 2.95
N ALA A 492 36.71 -10.46 2.49
CA ALA A 492 37.80 -10.77 1.57
C ALA A 492 38.88 -11.66 2.23
N LYS A 493 39.25 -11.36 3.49
CA LYS A 493 40.25 -12.13 4.24
C LYS A 493 39.80 -13.57 4.51
N ASN A 494 38.49 -13.78 4.67
CA ASN A 494 37.90 -15.07 4.97
C ASN A 494 37.39 -15.79 3.71
N GLU A 495 38.05 -15.58 2.57
CA GLU A 495 37.75 -16.29 1.31
C GLU A 495 36.28 -16.17 0.89
N TRP A 496 35.74 -14.95 0.97
CA TRP A 496 34.37 -14.59 0.58
C TRP A 496 33.28 -15.12 1.51
N LYS A 497 33.62 -15.32 2.79
CA LYS A 497 32.70 -15.77 3.83
C LYS A 497 32.59 -14.70 4.91
N LEU A 498 31.39 -14.48 5.44
CA LEU A 498 31.20 -13.78 6.69
C LEU A 498 31.37 -14.81 7.81
N ILE A 499 32.50 -14.74 8.53
CA ILE A 499 32.85 -15.70 9.58
C ILE A 499 32.38 -15.17 10.93
N ASP A 500 31.59 -15.98 11.61
CA ASP A 500 31.04 -15.68 12.93
C ASP A 500 32.05 -15.93 14.06
N VAL A 501 31.68 -15.58 15.29
CA VAL A 501 32.48 -15.74 16.51
C VAL A 501 32.84 -17.19 16.83
N ASP A 502 32.09 -18.16 16.30
CA ASP A 502 32.37 -19.58 16.43
C ASP A 502 33.43 -20.09 15.41
N GLY A 503 33.89 -19.21 14.52
CA GLY A 503 34.88 -19.51 13.48
C GLY A 503 34.30 -20.18 12.23
N LYS A 504 32.97 -20.27 12.10
CA LYS A 504 32.28 -20.83 10.93
C LYS A 504 31.62 -19.73 10.09
N PRO A 505 31.34 -19.98 8.80
CA PRO A 505 30.52 -19.06 8.02
C PRO A 505 29.10 -18.98 8.59
N THR A 506 28.56 -17.76 8.64
CA THR A 506 27.12 -17.51 8.84
C THR A 506 26.29 -18.22 7.77
N ARG A 507 25.01 -18.45 8.04
CA ARG A 507 24.11 -19.19 7.14
C ARG A 507 24.06 -18.58 5.73
N TRP A 508 23.87 -17.27 5.64
CA TRP A 508 23.62 -16.56 4.38
C TRP A 508 24.79 -15.66 3.92
N GLY A 509 25.80 -15.42 4.77
CA GLY A 509 27.00 -14.69 4.38
C GLY A 509 28.04 -15.57 3.68
N ARG A 510 27.65 -16.20 2.55
CA ARG A 510 28.45 -17.20 1.84
C ARG A 510 28.61 -16.91 0.34
N TRP A 511 29.55 -16.03 0.02
CA TRP A 511 29.88 -15.66 -1.35
C TRP A 511 31.02 -16.48 -1.95
N ASP A 512 31.32 -17.64 -1.38
CA ASP A 512 32.50 -18.43 -1.70
C ASP A 512 32.28 -19.44 -2.84
N PRO A 513 33.31 -19.74 -3.66
CA PRO A 513 33.19 -20.70 -4.76
C PRO A 513 32.73 -22.09 -4.33
N GLU A 514 33.08 -22.53 -3.12
CA GLU A 514 32.67 -23.83 -2.58
C GLU A 514 31.14 -23.86 -2.40
N TYR A 515 30.55 -22.83 -1.79
CA TYR A 515 29.10 -22.69 -1.66
C TYR A 515 28.40 -22.71 -3.02
N PHE A 516 28.90 -21.95 -4.00
CA PHE A 516 28.29 -21.83 -5.33
C PHE A 516 28.29 -23.14 -6.14
N THR A 517 29.00 -24.18 -5.67
CA THR A 517 28.96 -25.53 -6.26
C THR A 517 27.97 -26.47 -5.58
N THR A 518 27.37 -26.07 -4.47
CA THR A 518 26.27 -26.81 -3.81
C THR A 518 24.95 -26.57 -4.54
N GLU A 519 23.95 -27.44 -4.34
CA GLU A 519 22.61 -27.27 -4.94
C GLU A 519 21.96 -25.94 -4.52
N GLU A 520 22.05 -25.61 -3.23
CA GLU A 520 21.53 -24.36 -2.67
C GLU A 520 22.28 -23.14 -3.24
N GLY A 521 23.62 -23.17 -3.19
CA GLY A 521 24.42 -22.05 -3.70
C GLY A 521 24.31 -21.86 -5.22
N MET A 522 24.01 -22.90 -6.01
CA MET A 522 23.72 -22.73 -7.44
C MET A 522 22.45 -21.90 -7.68
N TYR A 523 21.47 -21.98 -6.78
CA TYR A 523 20.25 -21.17 -6.81
C TYR A 523 20.53 -19.73 -6.36
N ASP A 524 21.37 -19.55 -5.34
CA ASP A 524 21.60 -18.23 -4.72
C ASP A 524 22.71 -17.40 -5.37
N ARG A 525 23.64 -18.03 -6.10
CA ARG A 525 24.85 -17.38 -6.64
C ARG A 525 24.59 -16.13 -7.46
N GLY A 526 23.43 -16.00 -8.09
CA GLY A 526 23.09 -14.83 -8.88
C GLY A 526 23.03 -13.56 -8.02
N LEU A 527 22.27 -13.60 -6.92
CA LEU A 527 22.17 -12.53 -5.95
C LEU A 527 23.47 -12.39 -5.15
N GLN A 528 24.01 -13.50 -4.66
CA GLN A 528 25.23 -13.47 -3.86
C GLN A 528 26.43 -12.90 -4.62
N ALA A 529 26.60 -13.24 -5.91
CA ALA A 529 27.64 -12.62 -6.72
C ALA A 529 27.45 -11.09 -6.84
N LEU A 530 26.21 -10.62 -7.02
CA LEU A 530 25.90 -9.19 -7.09
C LEU A 530 26.26 -8.48 -5.77
N GLN A 531 25.91 -9.07 -4.63
CA GLN A 531 26.19 -8.54 -3.30
C GLN A 531 27.70 -8.33 -3.08
N VAL A 532 28.51 -9.39 -3.23
CA VAL A 532 29.94 -9.30 -2.94
C VAL A 532 30.69 -8.38 -3.91
N LEU A 533 30.30 -8.34 -5.20
CA LEU A 533 30.82 -7.38 -6.16
C LEU A 533 30.49 -5.94 -5.73
N SER A 534 29.27 -5.71 -5.25
CA SER A 534 28.81 -4.42 -4.75
C SER A 534 29.60 -3.97 -3.52
N PHE A 535 29.82 -4.86 -2.54
CA PHE A 535 30.56 -4.57 -1.31
C PHE A 535 32.00 -4.16 -1.62
N MET A 536 32.71 -4.97 -2.41
CA MET A 536 34.12 -4.70 -2.75
C MET A 536 34.26 -3.42 -3.57
N LYS A 537 33.39 -3.19 -4.55
CA LYS A 537 33.43 -1.96 -5.37
C LYS A 537 33.14 -0.72 -4.53
N THR A 538 32.19 -0.81 -3.60
CA THR A 538 31.81 0.32 -2.74
C THR A 538 32.93 0.66 -1.75
N ALA A 539 33.51 -0.34 -1.09
CA ALA A 539 34.65 -0.13 -0.20
C ALA A 539 35.87 0.43 -0.94
N GLN A 540 36.17 -0.07 -2.15
CA GLN A 540 37.22 0.45 -3.00
C GLN A 540 37.06 1.96 -3.25
N VAL A 541 35.85 2.39 -3.63
CA VAL A 541 35.62 3.77 -4.10
C VAL A 541 35.40 4.74 -2.94
N LEU A 542 34.56 4.38 -1.97
CA LEU A 542 34.22 5.29 -0.87
C LEU A 542 35.26 5.31 0.23
N ALA A 543 35.80 4.15 0.61
CA ALA A 543 36.80 4.05 1.66
C ALA A 543 38.23 4.19 1.14
N GLY A 544 38.44 4.19 -0.18
CA GLY A 544 39.79 4.19 -0.78
C GLY A 544 40.56 2.90 -0.50
N ASP A 545 39.86 1.79 -0.25
CA ASP A 545 40.47 0.52 0.11
C ASP A 545 41.05 -0.19 -1.13
N GLU A 546 42.37 -0.12 -1.30
CA GLU A 546 43.08 -0.77 -2.39
C GLU A 546 42.92 -2.31 -2.36
N GLN A 547 42.83 -2.92 -1.17
CA GLN A 547 42.64 -4.36 -1.04
C GLN A 547 41.23 -4.77 -1.49
N ALA A 548 40.22 -3.96 -1.20
CA ALA A 548 38.88 -4.17 -1.74
C ALA A 548 38.87 -4.08 -3.28
N GLY A 549 39.70 -3.21 -3.88
CA GLY A 549 39.90 -3.15 -5.32
C GLY A 549 40.53 -4.43 -5.91
N VAL A 550 41.59 -4.94 -5.26
CA VAL A 550 42.21 -6.22 -5.65
C VAL A 550 41.22 -7.38 -5.50
N ALA A 551 40.44 -7.38 -4.42
CA ALA A 551 39.40 -8.36 -4.16
C ALA A 551 38.30 -8.35 -5.24
N TYR A 552 37.86 -7.15 -5.65
CA TYR A 552 36.93 -6.98 -6.77
C TYR A 552 37.48 -7.60 -8.06
N ASP A 553 38.73 -7.30 -8.41
CA ASP A 553 39.36 -7.85 -9.62
C ASP A 553 39.50 -9.38 -9.57
N GLN A 554 39.70 -9.95 -8.38
CA GLN A 554 39.71 -11.40 -8.17
C GLN A 554 38.33 -12.00 -8.46
N LEU A 555 37.25 -11.41 -7.95
CA LEU A 555 35.87 -11.85 -8.22
C LEU A 555 35.53 -11.77 -9.71
N VAL A 556 35.94 -10.69 -10.38
CA VAL A 556 35.79 -10.53 -11.83
C VAL A 556 36.49 -11.66 -12.59
N LYS A 557 37.74 -12.00 -12.22
CA LYS A 557 38.49 -13.11 -12.83
C LYS A 557 37.86 -14.47 -12.57
N LEU A 558 37.19 -14.64 -11.42
CA LEU A 558 36.44 -15.86 -11.08
C LEU A 558 35.11 -15.97 -11.85
N GLY A 559 34.71 -14.97 -12.64
CA GLY A 559 33.50 -14.99 -13.46
C GLY A 559 32.23 -14.55 -12.74
N TYR A 560 32.33 -13.96 -11.54
CA TYR A 560 31.18 -13.50 -10.77
C TYR A 560 30.26 -12.54 -11.53
N PRO A 561 30.76 -11.63 -12.40
CA PRO A 561 29.90 -10.78 -13.21
C PRO A 561 28.90 -11.54 -14.09
N ASP A 562 29.24 -12.76 -14.53
CA ASP A 562 28.34 -13.57 -15.37
C ASP A 562 27.20 -14.21 -14.57
N PHE A 563 27.42 -14.53 -13.28
CA PHE A 563 26.35 -15.02 -12.41
C PHE A 563 25.27 -13.97 -12.19
N THR A 564 25.64 -12.68 -12.18
CA THR A 564 24.67 -11.58 -12.01
C THR A 564 23.58 -11.62 -13.08
N LEU A 565 23.84 -12.03 -14.32
CA LEU A 565 22.85 -12.06 -15.40
C LEU A 565 21.58 -12.88 -15.09
N ARG A 566 21.66 -13.79 -14.10
CA ARG A 566 20.53 -14.55 -13.56
C ARG A 566 20.31 -14.25 -12.07
N GLN A 567 20.54 -13.01 -11.64
CA GLN A 567 20.43 -12.60 -10.25
C GLN A 567 19.05 -12.90 -9.67
N ARG A 568 18.00 -12.56 -10.42
CA ARG A 568 16.63 -12.84 -9.99
C ARG A 568 16.17 -14.23 -10.41
N ASN A 569 15.89 -15.08 -9.41
CA ASN A 569 15.24 -16.37 -9.61
C ASN A 569 13.77 -16.19 -10.02
N THR A 570 13.29 -17.02 -10.95
CA THR A 570 11.93 -16.93 -11.51
C THR A 570 11.18 -18.26 -11.50
N PHE A 571 11.81 -19.35 -11.04
CA PHE A 571 11.21 -20.68 -11.01
C PHE A 571 11.71 -21.50 -9.82
N PRO A 572 10.85 -22.36 -9.22
CA PRO A 572 9.40 -22.38 -9.40
C PRO A 572 8.77 -21.08 -8.85
N PRO A 573 7.70 -20.52 -9.46
CA PRO A 573 7.11 -19.26 -9.03
C PRO A 573 6.73 -19.26 -7.54
N ASP A 574 6.20 -20.37 -7.02
CA ASP A 574 5.79 -20.50 -5.62
C ASP A 574 6.96 -20.61 -4.63
N GLY A 575 8.17 -20.87 -5.13
CA GLY A 575 9.41 -20.92 -4.32
C GLY A 575 10.22 -19.62 -4.38
N VAL A 576 9.69 -18.59 -5.03
CA VAL A 576 10.36 -17.29 -5.14
C VAL A 576 10.26 -16.55 -3.81
N LEU A 577 11.41 -16.29 -3.19
CA LEU A 577 11.50 -15.41 -2.04
C LEU A 577 11.44 -13.94 -2.51
N HIS A 578 10.50 -13.18 -1.95
CA HIS A 578 10.18 -11.82 -2.40
C HIS A 578 11.11 -10.77 -1.80
N PHE A 579 11.52 -10.95 -0.55
CA PHE A 579 12.44 -10.07 0.15
C PHE A 579 13.82 -9.93 -0.54
N LEU A 580 14.24 -10.93 -1.32
CA LEU A 580 15.50 -10.91 -2.07
C LEU A 580 15.60 -9.77 -3.10
N ASP A 581 14.48 -9.19 -3.52
CA ASP A 581 14.47 -8.06 -4.44
C ASP A 581 15.05 -6.79 -3.80
N GLU A 582 14.81 -6.57 -2.50
CA GLU A 582 15.36 -5.44 -1.76
C GLU A 582 16.90 -5.51 -1.71
N LEU A 583 17.43 -6.69 -1.37
CA LEU A 583 18.87 -6.97 -1.34
C LEU A 583 19.52 -6.75 -2.71
N GLY A 584 18.85 -7.19 -3.77
CA GLY A 584 19.31 -6.99 -5.14
C GLY A 584 19.41 -5.52 -5.50
N LEU A 585 18.38 -4.74 -5.19
CA LEU A 585 18.33 -3.30 -5.52
C LEU A 585 19.30 -2.46 -4.68
N TRP A 586 19.50 -2.76 -3.40
CA TRP A 586 20.58 -2.17 -2.60
C TRP A 586 21.94 -2.41 -3.25
N SER A 587 22.18 -3.66 -3.67
CA SER A 587 23.44 -4.04 -4.29
C SER A 587 23.65 -3.39 -5.66
N TYR A 588 22.62 -3.28 -6.49
CA TYR A 588 22.69 -2.54 -7.76
C TYR A 588 22.93 -1.06 -7.56
N ALA A 589 22.24 -0.42 -6.61
CA ALA A 589 22.37 1.01 -6.34
C ALA A 589 23.81 1.42 -6.05
N ASN A 590 24.54 0.54 -5.37
CA ASN A 590 25.95 0.71 -5.05
C ASN A 590 26.86 0.35 -6.24
N LEU A 591 26.73 -0.86 -6.79
CA LEU A 591 27.63 -1.36 -7.84
C LEU A 591 27.57 -0.52 -9.12
N LEU A 592 26.36 -0.16 -9.57
CA LEU A 592 26.15 0.66 -10.77
C LEU A 592 26.43 2.15 -10.54
N ALA A 593 26.52 2.63 -9.31
CA ALA A 593 26.99 4.00 -9.06
C ALA A 593 28.48 4.13 -9.37
N TYR A 594 29.27 3.06 -9.17
CA TYR A 594 30.72 3.14 -9.19
C TYR A 594 31.41 2.40 -10.34
N GLU A 595 30.80 1.35 -10.92
CA GLU A 595 31.43 0.63 -12.04
C GLU A 595 31.56 1.51 -13.31
N GLN A 596 32.80 1.65 -13.77
CA GLN A 596 33.20 2.47 -14.93
C GLN A 596 33.66 1.62 -16.13
N ASP A 597 34.01 0.34 -15.94
CA ASP A 597 34.32 -0.55 -17.06
C ASP A 597 33.05 -0.76 -17.90
N PRO A 598 33.04 -0.37 -19.18
CA PRO A 598 31.83 -0.41 -20.00
C PRO A 598 31.33 -1.84 -20.26
N LEU A 599 32.20 -2.85 -20.25
CA LEU A 599 31.84 -4.24 -20.46
C LEU A 599 31.19 -4.84 -19.21
N LEU A 600 31.78 -4.59 -18.03
CA LEU A 600 31.20 -5.04 -16.75
C LEU A 600 29.90 -4.32 -16.46
N ARG A 601 29.90 -2.99 -16.61
CA ARG A 601 28.69 -2.16 -16.46
C ARG A 601 27.56 -2.63 -17.39
N GLY A 602 27.89 -3.03 -18.62
CA GLY A 602 26.92 -3.59 -19.56
C GLY A 602 26.25 -4.88 -19.07
N LYS A 603 26.99 -5.77 -18.40
CA LYS A 603 26.44 -6.99 -17.77
C LYS A 603 25.52 -6.65 -16.60
N TYR A 604 25.97 -5.80 -15.69
CA TYR A 604 25.18 -5.40 -14.52
C TYR A 604 23.91 -4.64 -14.91
N ARG A 605 23.99 -3.77 -15.92
CA ARG A 605 22.81 -3.10 -16.46
C ARG A 605 21.82 -4.09 -17.04
N ARG A 606 22.27 -5.04 -17.89
CA ARG A 606 21.38 -6.08 -18.43
C ARG A 606 20.71 -6.89 -17.31
N SER A 607 21.46 -7.17 -16.24
CA SER A 607 20.94 -7.85 -15.06
C SER A 607 19.82 -7.05 -14.38
N LEU A 608 20.07 -5.76 -14.09
CA LEU A 608 19.07 -4.86 -13.50
C LEU A 608 17.82 -4.74 -14.38
N GLU A 609 17.99 -4.52 -15.69
CA GLU A 609 16.87 -4.35 -16.63
C GLU A 609 15.98 -5.62 -16.64
N ARG A 610 16.58 -6.81 -16.59
CA ARG A 610 15.82 -8.07 -16.46
C ARG A 610 15.12 -8.16 -15.11
N SER A 611 15.81 -7.89 -14.00
CA SER A 611 15.24 -8.01 -12.66
C SER A 611 14.11 -7.02 -12.43
N TYR A 612 14.25 -5.78 -12.91
CA TYR A 612 13.24 -4.74 -12.79
C TYR A 612 11.96 -5.09 -13.57
N GLU A 613 12.08 -5.60 -14.80
CA GLU A 613 10.91 -6.01 -15.60
C GLU A 613 10.05 -7.06 -14.86
N LEU A 614 10.65 -7.89 -14.01
CA LEU A 614 9.93 -8.89 -13.22
C LEU A 614 9.20 -8.29 -12.01
N VAL A 615 9.68 -7.18 -11.45
CA VAL A 615 9.16 -6.59 -10.21
C VAL A 615 8.40 -5.28 -10.41
N ARG A 616 8.45 -4.64 -11.59
CA ARG A 616 7.73 -3.38 -11.83
C ARG A 616 6.22 -3.51 -11.68
N ILE A 617 5.67 -4.71 -11.88
CA ILE A 617 4.25 -5.04 -11.62
C ILE A 617 3.86 -4.86 -10.14
N GLU A 618 4.82 -4.91 -9.22
CA GLU A 618 4.61 -4.69 -7.79
C GLU A 618 4.32 -3.22 -7.45
N GLN A 619 4.62 -2.30 -8.38
CA GLN A 619 4.44 -0.86 -8.20
C GLN A 619 5.07 -0.34 -6.90
N ASN A 620 6.15 -0.99 -6.44
CA ASN A 620 6.87 -0.62 -5.23
C ASN A 620 7.63 0.70 -5.47
N PRO A 621 7.33 1.77 -4.72
CA PRO A 621 7.91 3.08 -4.96
C PRO A 621 9.43 3.12 -4.90
N TRP A 622 10.03 2.42 -3.95
CA TRP A 622 11.48 2.43 -3.79
C TRP A 622 12.17 1.67 -4.93
N PHE A 623 11.62 0.53 -5.37
CA PHE A 623 12.17 -0.25 -6.49
C PHE A 623 12.18 0.57 -7.78
N ASN A 624 11.05 1.23 -8.05
CA ASN A 624 10.83 2.12 -9.18
C ASN A 624 11.84 3.27 -9.19
N PHE A 625 11.97 4.01 -8.09
CA PHE A 625 12.89 5.13 -8.02
C PHE A 625 14.37 4.73 -8.11
N VAL A 626 14.77 3.57 -7.54
CA VAL A 626 16.13 3.03 -7.71
C VAL A 626 16.41 2.73 -9.18
N TYR A 627 15.50 2.06 -9.87
CA TYR A 627 15.65 1.76 -11.29
C TYR A 627 15.78 3.03 -12.13
N GLY A 628 14.88 4.00 -11.92
CA GLY A 628 14.91 5.29 -12.59
C GLY A 628 16.24 6.02 -12.37
N ALA A 629 16.70 6.10 -11.12
CA ALA A 629 17.91 6.84 -10.75
C ALA A 629 19.18 6.25 -11.39
N LEU A 630 19.23 4.93 -11.55
CA LEU A 630 20.39 4.24 -12.13
C LEU A 630 20.39 4.22 -13.66
N THR A 631 19.22 4.24 -14.29
CA THR A 631 19.08 4.00 -15.73
C THR A 631 18.74 5.24 -16.54
N GLY A 632 18.06 6.21 -15.93
CA GLY A 632 17.41 7.35 -16.59
C GLY A 632 16.20 6.96 -17.45
N ASN A 633 15.70 5.73 -17.31
CA ASN A 633 14.53 5.25 -18.05
C ASN A 633 13.22 5.64 -17.33
N GLU A 634 12.09 5.45 -18.02
CA GLU A 634 10.77 5.50 -17.40
C GLU A 634 10.69 4.44 -16.29
N CYS A 635 10.16 4.82 -15.12
CA CYS A 635 10.21 4.01 -13.91
C CYS A 635 8.91 4.02 -13.09
N GLU A 636 7.75 4.06 -13.75
CA GLU A 636 6.44 3.87 -13.10
C GLU A 636 6.21 4.89 -11.94
N VAL A 637 6.54 6.17 -12.17
CA VAL A 637 6.49 7.23 -11.14
C VAL A 637 5.07 7.50 -10.65
N GLU A 638 4.08 7.52 -11.55
CA GLU A 638 2.67 7.71 -11.20
C GLU A 638 2.15 6.57 -10.29
N PRO A 639 2.30 5.27 -10.64
CA PRO A 639 2.00 4.17 -9.74
C PRO A 639 2.72 4.26 -8.38
N ALA A 640 4.01 4.63 -8.37
CA ALA A 640 4.78 4.78 -7.14
C ALA A 640 4.20 5.87 -6.23
N VAL A 641 3.85 7.03 -6.78
CA VAL A 641 3.23 8.13 -6.01
C VAL A 641 1.84 7.76 -5.52
N LYS A 642 1.03 7.07 -6.35
CA LYS A 642 -0.26 6.53 -5.94
C LYS A 642 -0.13 5.58 -4.74
N HIS A 643 0.82 4.65 -4.79
CA HIS A 643 1.11 3.74 -3.67
C HIS A 643 1.47 4.49 -2.38
N LEU A 644 2.32 5.53 -2.45
CA LEU A 644 2.66 6.36 -1.28
C LEU A 644 1.44 7.11 -0.72
N ARG A 645 0.54 7.62 -1.59
CA ARG A 645 -0.71 8.28 -1.19
C ARG A 645 -1.69 7.31 -0.50
N GLU A 646 -1.79 6.09 -0.99
CA GLU A 646 -2.72 5.07 -0.49
C GLU A 646 -2.28 4.35 0.79
N TRP A 647 -1.01 4.50 1.19
CA TRP A 647 -0.53 3.94 2.45
C TRP A 647 -1.36 4.41 3.67
N PRO A 648 -1.87 3.54 4.55
CA PRO A 648 -2.71 3.99 5.66
C PRO A 648 -1.94 4.84 6.69
N LEU A 649 -2.64 5.77 7.36
CA LEU A 649 -2.13 6.49 8.53
C LEU A 649 -2.13 5.63 9.82
N ASP A 650 -3.01 4.64 9.88
CA ASP A 650 -3.00 3.61 10.92
C ASP A 650 -1.94 2.55 10.56
N LEU A 651 -0.84 2.51 11.31
CA LEU A 651 0.26 1.57 11.04
C LEU A 651 0.08 0.21 11.72
N ARG A 652 -1.09 -0.05 12.31
CA ARG A 652 -1.43 -1.40 12.78
C ARG A 652 -1.56 -2.37 11.62
N VAL A 653 -1.07 -3.58 11.85
CA VAL A 653 -1.21 -4.75 10.98
C VAL A 653 -2.59 -5.34 11.21
N TRP A 654 -3.43 -5.28 10.18
CA TRP A 654 -4.77 -5.86 10.21
C TRP A 654 -4.83 -7.01 9.22
N SER A 655 -5.48 -8.11 9.57
CA SER A 655 -5.74 -9.19 8.61
C SER A 655 -6.56 -8.69 7.43
N PHE A 656 -6.19 -9.13 6.24
CA PHE A 656 -6.86 -8.80 4.99
C PHE A 656 -6.99 -10.04 4.10
N GLN A 657 -8.00 -10.03 3.24
CA GLN A 657 -8.22 -11.06 2.23
C GLN A 657 -8.59 -10.36 0.91
N ASN A 658 -7.90 -10.69 -0.17
CA ASN A 658 -8.17 -10.20 -1.52
C ASN A 658 -8.27 -11.32 -2.56
N SER A 659 -7.99 -12.58 -2.19
CA SER A 659 -8.07 -13.74 -3.09
C SER A 659 -9.47 -14.02 -3.66
N HIS A 660 -10.52 -13.50 -3.03
CA HIS A 660 -11.91 -13.63 -3.47
C HIS A 660 -12.33 -12.61 -4.54
N ARG A 661 -11.48 -11.63 -4.85
CA ARG A 661 -11.85 -10.48 -5.68
C ARG A 661 -12.20 -10.89 -7.11
N ALA A 662 -13.20 -10.21 -7.67
CA ALA A 662 -13.65 -10.44 -9.03
C ALA A 662 -12.80 -9.73 -10.10
N ASP A 663 -11.97 -8.76 -9.70
CA ASP A 663 -11.11 -7.95 -10.56
C ASP A 663 -9.65 -8.43 -10.59
N LEU A 664 -9.37 -9.67 -10.18
CA LEU A 664 -8.04 -10.26 -10.22
C LEU A 664 -7.63 -10.57 -11.66
N GLN A 665 -6.97 -9.61 -12.29
CA GLN A 665 -6.36 -9.73 -13.62
C GLN A 665 -5.03 -8.99 -13.66
N THR A 666 -4.10 -9.49 -14.46
CA THR A 666 -2.83 -8.80 -14.71
C THR A 666 -3.13 -7.47 -15.41
N PRO A 667 -2.65 -6.33 -14.87
CA PRO A 667 -2.98 -5.04 -15.46
C PRO A 667 -2.39 -4.93 -16.88
N PRO A 668 -3.06 -4.24 -17.82
CA PRO A 668 -2.54 -4.05 -19.16
C PRO A 668 -1.12 -3.47 -19.14
N GLY A 669 -0.23 -4.04 -19.95
CA GLY A 669 1.16 -3.59 -20.04
C GLY A 669 2.11 -4.26 -19.04
N TYR A 670 1.66 -5.18 -18.20
CA TYR A 670 2.52 -5.99 -17.32
C TYR A 670 2.44 -7.48 -17.65
N GLU A 671 3.46 -8.22 -17.26
CA GLU A 671 3.47 -9.69 -17.27
C GLU A 671 3.71 -10.22 -15.85
N ALA A 672 2.81 -11.08 -15.36
CA ALA A 672 2.93 -11.71 -14.05
C ALA A 672 3.90 -12.90 -14.10
N ASN A 673 5.19 -12.61 -14.20
CA ASN A 673 6.28 -13.60 -14.30
C ASN A 673 6.85 -14.04 -12.94
N LYS A 674 6.47 -13.31 -11.89
CA LYS A 674 6.66 -13.63 -10.48
C LYS A 674 5.27 -14.09 -9.99
N ALA A 675 5.17 -15.10 -9.13
CA ALA A 675 3.88 -15.59 -8.63
C ALA A 675 2.92 -14.44 -8.25
N GLY A 676 1.60 -14.69 -8.24
CA GLY A 676 0.57 -13.64 -8.09
C GLY A 676 0.13 -13.03 -9.43
N ILE A 677 -0.84 -12.11 -9.38
CA ILE A 677 -1.53 -11.61 -10.59
C ILE A 677 -1.37 -10.09 -10.77
N ARG A 678 -1.37 -9.32 -9.68
CA ARG A 678 -1.26 -7.85 -9.66
C ARG A 678 -0.83 -7.35 -8.28
N ALA A 679 -0.32 -6.12 -8.20
CA ALA A 679 -0.17 -5.42 -6.92
C ALA A 679 -1.54 -5.04 -6.32
N PHE A 680 -1.60 -5.03 -4.99
CA PHE A 680 -2.71 -4.50 -4.20
C PHE A 680 -2.37 -3.14 -3.63
N SER A 681 -3.39 -2.29 -3.48
CA SER A 681 -3.21 -1.00 -2.82
C SER A 681 -2.85 -1.23 -1.34
N PRO A 682 -1.90 -0.48 -0.75
CA PRO A 682 -1.64 -0.50 0.68
C PRO A 682 -2.87 -0.22 1.56
N ARG A 683 -3.88 0.48 1.02
CA ARG A 683 -5.18 0.71 1.67
C ARG A 683 -5.96 -0.59 1.91
N GLU A 684 -5.78 -1.55 1.01
CA GLU A 684 -6.47 -2.84 0.94
C GLU A 684 -5.68 -3.97 1.60
N THR A 685 -4.47 -3.67 2.07
CA THR A 685 -3.55 -4.59 2.73
C THR A 685 -3.06 -3.99 4.06
N GLU A 686 -1.77 -4.15 4.35
CA GLU A 686 -1.09 -3.68 5.55
C GLU A 686 0.02 -2.67 5.19
N PRO A 687 0.43 -1.83 6.14
CA PRO A 687 1.72 -1.15 6.07
C PRO A 687 2.83 -2.17 5.90
N MET A 688 3.68 -1.98 4.90
CA MET A 688 4.68 -2.96 4.51
C MET A 688 6.10 -2.39 4.56
N ARG A 689 7.05 -3.20 4.99
CA ARG A 689 8.47 -2.97 4.68
C ARG A 689 8.75 -3.40 3.23
N TRP A 690 9.87 -3.01 2.65
CA TRP A 690 10.18 -3.32 1.24
C TRP A 690 10.64 -4.75 0.97
N ASP A 691 10.84 -5.53 2.04
CA ASP A 691 10.99 -6.97 1.99
C ASP A 691 9.64 -7.73 1.87
N HIS A 692 8.50 -7.05 2.08
CA HIS A 692 7.17 -7.64 1.93
C HIS A 692 6.69 -7.61 0.46
N TRP A 693 5.75 -8.50 0.14
CA TRP A 693 5.30 -8.72 -1.23
C TRP A 693 3.97 -8.01 -1.55
N THR A 694 4.00 -7.00 -2.42
CA THR A 694 2.81 -6.17 -2.71
C THR A 694 1.72 -6.88 -3.51
N MET A 695 2.00 -8.07 -4.06
CA MET A 695 1.00 -8.90 -4.78
C MET A 695 0.47 -10.05 -3.92
N GLN A 696 0.79 -10.06 -2.62
CA GLN A 696 0.19 -11.00 -1.68
C GLN A 696 -1.30 -10.69 -1.51
N ALA A 697 -2.15 -11.64 -1.89
CA ALA A 697 -3.60 -11.45 -1.85
C ALA A 697 -4.16 -11.47 -0.42
N ASP A 698 -3.65 -12.37 0.42
CA ASP A 698 -4.18 -12.61 1.77
C ASP A 698 -3.03 -12.55 2.78
N GLY A 699 -3.24 -11.87 3.91
CA GLY A 699 -2.17 -11.62 4.89
C GLY A 699 -2.63 -10.97 6.19
N GLY A 700 -1.64 -10.47 6.93
CA GLY A 700 -1.78 -9.96 8.29
C GLY A 700 -1.75 -11.04 9.38
N SER A 701 -1.37 -10.66 10.59
CA SER A 701 -1.13 -11.59 11.70
C SER A 701 -2.32 -11.77 12.65
N GLY A 702 -3.38 -10.95 12.52
CA GLY A 702 -4.49 -10.89 13.47
C GLY A 702 -4.11 -10.31 14.84
N SER A 703 -2.81 -10.17 15.12
CA SER A 703 -2.22 -9.41 16.22
C SER A 703 -2.25 -7.92 15.88
N PRO A 704 -2.52 -7.01 16.83
CA PRO A 704 -2.57 -5.59 16.57
C PRO A 704 -1.16 -4.96 16.49
N ASP A 705 -0.19 -5.67 15.92
CA ASP A 705 1.20 -5.25 15.73
C ASP A 705 1.28 -3.92 14.98
N VAL A 706 2.36 -3.16 15.17
CA VAL A 706 2.54 -1.83 14.55
C VAL A 706 3.87 -1.75 13.83
N ILE A 707 3.81 -1.54 12.51
CA ILE A 707 4.99 -1.40 11.66
C ILE A 707 5.53 0.02 11.73
N GLU A 708 6.84 0.16 11.75
CA GLU A 708 7.51 1.45 11.65
C GLU A 708 7.55 1.98 10.20
N PRO A 709 7.37 3.29 9.97
CA PRO A 709 7.22 3.85 8.61
C PRO A 709 8.55 4.10 7.87
N GLY A 710 9.66 3.45 8.27
CA GLY A 710 10.99 3.70 7.71
C GLY A 710 11.07 3.48 6.19
N ALA A 711 10.43 2.43 5.69
CA ALA A 711 10.35 2.10 4.27
C ALA A 711 9.60 3.19 3.46
N TRP A 712 8.45 3.66 3.95
CA TRP A 712 7.70 4.76 3.32
C TRP A 712 8.55 6.03 3.25
N LEU A 713 9.19 6.39 4.37
CA LEU A 713 10.02 7.59 4.48
C LEU A 713 11.19 7.55 3.49
N LEU A 714 11.84 6.39 3.35
CA LEU A 714 12.91 6.18 2.38
C LEU A 714 12.43 6.49 0.95
N ALA A 715 11.35 5.85 0.53
CA ALA A 715 10.84 6.02 -0.83
C ALA A 715 10.43 7.47 -1.12
N TYR A 716 9.72 8.12 -0.19
CA TYR A 716 9.30 9.51 -0.37
C TYR A 716 10.49 10.46 -0.51
N TRP A 717 11.44 10.42 0.43
CA TRP A 717 12.58 11.33 0.40
C TRP A 717 13.53 11.04 -0.76
N MET A 718 13.67 9.78 -1.17
CA MET A 718 14.38 9.41 -2.40
C MET A 718 13.70 9.99 -3.64
N GLY A 719 12.38 9.87 -3.75
CA GLY A 719 11.59 10.45 -4.85
C GLY A 719 11.72 11.98 -4.92
N ARG A 720 11.74 12.66 -3.77
CA ARG A 720 12.02 14.10 -3.67
C ARG A 720 13.45 14.46 -4.09
N TYR A 721 14.44 13.67 -3.68
CA TYR A 721 15.85 13.91 -3.97
C TYR A 721 16.18 13.75 -5.47
N HIS A 722 15.67 12.70 -6.12
CA HIS A 722 15.88 12.45 -7.54
C HIS A 722 14.95 13.25 -8.46
N GLY A 723 14.02 14.04 -7.90
CA GLY A 723 13.11 14.89 -8.67
C GLY A 723 11.93 14.16 -9.29
N TYR A 724 11.61 12.93 -8.87
CA TYR A 724 10.39 12.21 -9.27
C TYR A 724 9.14 12.77 -8.59
N ILE A 725 9.31 13.36 -7.40
CA ILE A 725 8.26 14.02 -6.64
C ILE A 725 8.69 15.46 -6.40
N THR A 726 7.88 16.43 -6.79
CA THR A 726 8.17 17.84 -6.52
C THR A 726 7.81 18.23 -5.08
N ALA A 727 8.19 19.43 -4.64
CA ALA A 727 7.67 19.97 -3.39
C ALA A 727 6.17 20.28 -3.52
N PRO A 728 5.39 20.26 -2.42
CA PRO A 728 4.00 20.69 -2.47
C PRO A 728 3.87 22.12 -3.03
N PRO A 729 2.89 22.39 -3.90
CA PRO A 729 2.67 23.72 -4.48
C PRO A 729 1.98 24.69 -3.50
N THR A 730 2.00 24.40 -2.19
CA THR A 730 1.35 25.16 -1.13
C THR A 730 2.35 25.58 -0.05
N ALA A 731 2.08 26.72 0.58
CA ALA A 731 2.82 27.22 1.73
C ALA A 731 2.02 27.12 3.05
N ASP A 732 0.81 26.55 3.03
CA ASP A 732 -0.04 26.38 4.21
C ASP A 732 0.58 25.36 5.17
N PRO A 733 0.99 25.76 6.40
CA PRO A 733 1.57 24.83 7.38
C PRO A 733 0.67 23.63 7.70
N ALA A 734 -0.66 23.80 7.69
CA ALA A 734 -1.62 22.72 7.97
C ALA A 734 -1.65 21.63 6.90
N LEU A 735 -1.09 21.91 5.72
CA LEU A 735 -0.92 20.99 4.59
C LEU A 735 0.53 20.51 4.43
N LEU A 736 1.45 20.94 5.30
CA LEU A 736 2.87 20.58 5.25
C LEU A 736 3.37 19.86 6.49
N GLN A 737 2.69 20.05 7.63
CA GLN A 737 3.08 19.55 8.94
C GLN A 737 1.87 19.07 9.73
N VAL A 738 2.10 18.26 10.76
CA VAL A 738 1.12 17.86 11.76
C VAL A 738 1.52 18.37 13.14
N GLU A 739 0.54 18.66 13.99
CA GLU A 739 0.79 19.06 15.37
C GLU A 739 1.46 17.92 16.15
N ARG A 740 2.57 18.20 16.87
CA ARG A 740 3.18 17.25 17.80
C ARG A 740 2.39 17.26 19.10
N THR A 741 1.78 16.14 19.47
CA THR A 741 0.94 16.08 20.68
C THR A 741 1.76 15.84 21.94
N GLY A 742 2.99 15.35 21.80
CA GLY A 742 3.88 14.99 22.92
C GLY A 742 3.42 13.75 23.68
N ARG A 743 2.44 13.02 23.14
CA ARG A 743 1.97 11.75 23.72
C ARG A 743 3.06 10.70 23.65
N THR A 744 3.13 9.88 24.70
CA THR A 744 4.06 8.74 24.79
C THR A 744 3.35 7.49 25.32
N ASP A 745 2.02 7.49 25.25
CA ASP A 745 1.12 6.47 25.79
C ASP A 745 0.37 5.70 24.69
N LEU A 746 0.71 5.92 23.42
CA LEU A 746 0.07 5.27 22.27
C LEU A 746 0.63 3.87 21.98
N GLY A 747 1.94 3.69 22.15
CA GLY A 747 2.66 2.47 21.80
C GLY A 747 3.55 1.98 22.95
N ALA A 748 4.79 1.61 22.62
CA ALA A 748 5.73 1.09 23.60
C ALA A 748 6.21 2.20 24.53
N LYS A 749 6.32 1.88 25.82
CA LYS A 749 6.86 2.80 26.84
C LYS A 749 8.26 3.30 26.45
N PRO A 750 8.63 4.53 26.84
CA PRO A 750 9.98 5.04 26.62
C PRO A 750 11.05 4.07 27.12
N TYR A 751 12.13 3.93 26.36
CA TYR A 751 13.26 3.09 26.76
C TYR A 751 13.94 3.66 28.01
N VAL A 752 14.08 2.84 29.06
CA VAL A 752 14.68 3.21 30.36
C VAL A 752 15.94 2.41 30.70
N GLY A 753 16.48 1.67 29.72
CA GLY A 753 17.69 0.86 29.90
C GLY A 753 18.99 1.67 29.80
N PRO A 754 20.15 0.99 29.88
CA PRO A 754 21.45 1.63 29.75
C PRO A 754 21.61 2.36 28.40
N PRO A 755 22.28 3.53 28.35
CA PRO A 755 22.53 4.20 27.09
C PRO A 755 23.52 3.41 26.24
N ARG A 756 23.50 3.65 24.92
CA ARG A 756 24.55 3.16 24.01
C ARG A 756 25.93 3.62 24.51
N PRO A 757 26.95 2.74 24.56
CA PRO A 757 28.30 3.14 24.96
C PRO A 757 28.89 4.16 23.99
N ALA A 758 29.82 4.98 24.49
CA ALA A 758 30.61 5.85 23.63
C ALA A 758 31.51 4.99 22.74
N LEU A 759 31.37 5.14 21.42
CA LEU A 759 32.16 4.38 20.47
C LEU A 759 33.55 5.04 20.28
N PRO A 760 34.62 4.24 20.15
CA PRO A 760 35.92 4.79 19.82
C PRO A 760 35.88 5.54 18.49
N ASN A 761 36.69 6.59 18.36
CA ASN A 761 36.75 7.41 17.16
C ASN A 761 37.23 6.66 15.93
#